data_AF-A0A970PDR6-F1
#
_entry.id   AF-A0A970PDR6-F1
#
_cell.length_a   1.000
_cell.length_b   1.000
_cell.length_c   1.000
_cell.angle_alpha   90.00
_cell.angle_beta   90.00
_cell.angle_gamma   90.00
#
_symmetry.space_group_name_H-M   'P 1'
#
loop_
_entity.id
_entity.type
_entity.pdbx_description
1 polymer ?
#
loop_
_entity_poly.entity_id
_entity_poly.type
_entity_poly.pdbx_seq_one_letter_code
_entity_poly.pdbx_strand_id
1 'polypeptide(L)'
;TPLQRATDAYEIRVSADGIVIEGPDPGCVLFGADDFLRRFVGVRWLAPGVLWTEVPERRSLSVPEGVYRDEAQLAIRALHTVSVAYHWDQDASEWMSRLRFNRKAMHVDRLWHTGPLLEPLGIRPLGGGHTMGYWLPNKEYFAEHPEYFGMDDGHRREIGGGGTQICLSNTESPAVFADRVNAYASEYEVMDVIGIAMNDGWGFCTCPNCLSQYRRDRPQPQWLSDLVFGWSNEVAQRVAQEHDDRVLLQLAYTNFYDGPSSFDVAPNLIAEYCLTRSGFNRPVSDPSNEADALAREQTIGWAERADRLLIREYVGGVNLPDVRVLAEDLRWYRDLGADGWFTEINPNVWLPRERTWVLAHLLWNPNADVDALLADFFAAAYGPAQEPMRAIYDLLEHGLLTAPVPFAGKSRLAAPYLVPGERWLQMLRHFDEANRLAEGDKQIVARIEQTKRELQDIRNIARSLDDRELLGAPPVSEDRQLTPHGERLLEENLLSNGSFELGPEDLGDWHPAYESGEYEIGVTDEVALHGRYSAFMRCLTRGKSRLVHSKFPVDPEGIYEVNIWYKTTPDAFWTLRFGIAGGEGCNVRSWSTNTAGEWEHLRYTGLTPTSGEMVVWLDNYATGTVYVDAISVTRMDGQD
;
A
#
# COMPACT_ATOMS: atom_id res chain seq x y z
N THR A 1 33.60 -18.88 -5.54
CA THR A 1 33.71 -17.55 -6.18
C THR A 1 32.66 -16.64 -5.56
N PRO A 2 32.79 -15.31 -5.64
CA PRO A 2 31.77 -14.35 -5.19
C PRO A 2 30.40 -14.58 -5.87
N LEU A 3 30.40 -15.33 -6.97
CA LEU A 3 29.23 -15.91 -7.63
C LEU A 3 28.55 -17.09 -6.89
N GLN A 4 29.03 -17.54 -5.73
CA GLN A 4 28.31 -18.50 -4.90
C GLN A 4 27.22 -17.79 -4.11
N ARG A 5 26.05 -18.43 -4.01
CA ARG A 5 24.95 -18.01 -3.12
C ARG A 5 25.36 -18.29 -1.67
N ALA A 6 26.23 -17.44 -1.13
CA ALA A 6 26.61 -17.52 0.28
C ALA A 6 25.42 -17.09 1.13
N THR A 7 24.97 -18.00 1.98
CA THR A 7 23.97 -17.78 3.02
C THR A 7 24.68 -17.40 4.32
N ASP A 8 24.06 -16.53 5.10
CA ASP A 8 24.60 -16.13 6.39
C ASP A 8 24.38 -17.24 7.42
N ALA A 9 25.39 -17.56 8.22
CA ALA A 9 25.33 -18.62 9.21
C ALA A 9 26.12 -18.24 10.47
N TYR A 10 25.73 -18.80 11.61
CA TYR A 10 26.48 -18.62 12.86
C TYR A 10 26.41 -19.85 13.76
N GLU A 11 27.35 -19.91 14.71
CA GLU A 11 27.42 -20.91 15.77
C GLU A 11 27.54 -20.23 17.13
N ILE A 12 26.71 -20.64 18.09
CA ILE A 12 26.77 -20.25 19.50
C ILE A 12 27.22 -21.49 20.29
N ARG A 13 28.38 -21.43 20.92
CA ARG A 13 28.93 -22.46 21.81
C ARG A 13 28.81 -22.01 23.25
N VAL A 14 28.10 -22.78 24.06
CA VAL A 14 27.89 -22.52 25.49
C VAL A 14 28.58 -23.63 26.28
N SER A 15 29.46 -23.25 27.20
CA SER A 15 30.22 -24.16 28.07
C SER A 15 30.40 -23.53 29.46
N ALA A 16 30.89 -24.33 30.42
CA ALA A 16 31.29 -23.84 31.74
C ALA A 16 32.33 -22.70 31.70
N ASP A 17 33.19 -22.68 30.67
CA ASP A 17 34.25 -21.67 30.53
C ASP A 17 33.76 -20.36 29.88
N GLY A 18 32.54 -20.35 29.32
CA GLY A 18 31.93 -19.17 28.70
C GLY A 18 31.11 -19.46 27.45
N ILE A 19 30.76 -18.37 26.77
CA ILE A 19 29.93 -18.35 25.56
C ILE A 19 30.77 -17.79 24.41
N VAL A 20 30.86 -18.53 23.31
CA VAL A 20 31.56 -18.13 22.09
C VAL A 20 30.56 -18.07 20.95
N ILE A 21 30.54 -16.95 20.22
CA ILE A 21 29.68 -16.73 19.06
C ILE A 21 30.57 -16.47 17.86
N GLU A 22 30.39 -17.27 16.81
CA GLU A 22 31.21 -17.24 15.61
C GLU A 22 30.35 -17.22 14.35
N GLY A 23 30.83 -16.56 13.31
CA GLY A 23 30.24 -16.50 11.99
C GLY A 23 31.32 -16.20 10.94
N PRO A 24 31.04 -16.36 9.64
CA PRO A 24 32.01 -16.15 8.56
C PRO A 24 32.44 -14.69 8.41
N ASP A 25 31.65 -13.74 8.92
CA ASP A 25 31.92 -12.30 8.87
C ASP A 25 31.34 -11.58 10.13
N PRO A 26 31.70 -10.31 10.38
CA PRO A 26 31.20 -9.56 11.52
C PRO A 26 29.67 -9.42 11.60
N GLY A 27 28.97 -9.36 10.47
CA GLY A 27 27.50 -9.30 10.43
C GLY A 27 26.88 -10.61 10.90
N CYS A 28 27.43 -11.75 10.48
CA CYS A 28 27.01 -13.06 10.98
C CYS A 28 27.27 -13.25 12.49
N VAL A 29 28.37 -12.71 13.02
CA VAL A 29 28.63 -12.70 14.47
C VAL A 29 27.56 -11.87 15.20
N LEU A 30 27.20 -10.70 14.65
CA LEU A 30 26.13 -9.87 15.21
C LEU A 30 24.77 -10.60 15.19
N PHE A 31 24.44 -11.29 14.09
CA PHE A 31 23.23 -12.11 14.00
C PHE A 31 23.20 -13.23 15.04
N GLY A 32 24.34 -13.88 15.31
CA GLY A 32 24.45 -14.87 16.38
C GLY A 32 24.29 -14.28 17.78
N ALA A 33 24.81 -13.07 18.00
CA ALA A 33 24.61 -12.33 19.24
C ALA A 33 23.14 -11.94 19.46
N ASP A 34 22.47 -11.44 18.42
CA ASP A 34 21.05 -11.08 18.48
C ASP A 34 20.16 -12.32 18.67
N ASP A 35 20.48 -13.45 18.03
CA ASP A 35 19.77 -14.70 18.28
C ASP A 35 20.00 -15.23 19.70
N PHE A 36 21.21 -15.11 20.25
CA PHE A 36 21.47 -15.45 21.64
C PHE A 36 20.58 -14.64 22.61
N LEU A 37 20.51 -13.32 22.40
CA LEU A 37 19.66 -12.43 23.19
C LEU A 37 18.17 -12.79 23.05
N ARG A 38 17.72 -13.09 21.84
CA ARG A 38 16.33 -13.49 21.58
C ARG A 38 15.99 -14.84 22.23
N ARG A 39 16.85 -15.85 22.03
CA ARG A 39 16.62 -17.26 22.38
C ARG A 39 16.75 -17.52 23.87
N PHE A 40 17.77 -16.95 24.52
CA PHE A 40 18.09 -17.29 25.90
C PHE A 40 17.77 -16.17 26.90
N VAL A 41 17.94 -14.91 26.50
CA VAL A 41 17.59 -13.77 27.36
C VAL A 41 16.10 -13.45 27.24
N GLY A 42 15.52 -13.60 26.06
CA GLY A 42 14.11 -13.33 25.78
C GLY A 42 13.85 -11.94 25.21
N VAL A 43 14.87 -11.27 24.65
CA VAL A 43 14.72 -9.97 24.00
C VAL A 43 13.83 -10.12 22.75
N ARG A 44 12.98 -9.12 22.47
CA ARG A 44 12.18 -9.05 21.24
C ARG A 44 12.25 -7.66 20.63
N TRP A 45 12.72 -7.57 19.40
CA TRP A 45 12.67 -6.34 18.58
C TRP A 45 11.44 -6.42 17.66
N LEU A 46 10.27 -6.05 18.18
CA LEU A 46 8.99 -6.28 17.51
C LEU A 46 8.74 -5.30 16.36
N ALA A 47 9.28 -4.09 16.48
CA ALA A 47 9.30 -3.07 15.44
C ALA A 47 10.40 -2.04 15.75
N PRO A 48 10.68 -1.10 14.83
CA PRO A 48 11.62 -0.01 15.07
C PRO A 48 11.28 0.83 16.30
N GLY A 49 12.33 1.25 17.02
CA GLY A 49 12.26 2.14 18.16
C GLY A 49 12.01 1.44 19.51
N VAL A 50 12.25 2.19 20.58
CA VAL A 50 12.23 1.68 21.97
C VAL A 50 10.85 1.19 22.42
N LEU A 51 9.76 1.81 21.92
CA LEU A 51 8.39 1.42 22.28
C LEU A 51 8.11 -0.05 21.92
N TRP A 52 8.70 -0.55 20.83
CA TRP A 52 8.47 -1.88 20.30
C TRP A 52 9.64 -2.84 20.56
N THR A 53 10.52 -2.49 21.48
CA THR A 53 11.57 -3.39 21.96
C THR A 53 11.22 -3.88 23.35
N GLU A 54 11.20 -5.20 23.52
CA GLU A 54 10.99 -5.87 24.81
C GLU A 54 12.33 -6.39 25.33
N VAL A 55 12.73 -5.95 26.52
CA VAL A 55 13.95 -6.39 27.18
C VAL A 55 13.58 -6.89 28.58
N PRO A 56 13.55 -8.21 28.81
CA PRO A 56 13.13 -8.74 30.10
C PRO A 56 14.17 -8.41 31.19
N GLU A 57 13.70 -7.95 32.34
CA GLU A 57 14.56 -7.74 33.50
C GLU A 57 14.91 -9.10 34.14
N ARG A 58 16.20 -9.45 34.13
CA ARG A 58 16.69 -10.70 34.75
C ARG A 58 17.88 -10.42 35.66
N ARG A 59 17.81 -10.90 36.91
CA ARG A 59 18.94 -10.87 37.86
C ARG A 59 19.96 -11.97 37.63
N SER A 60 19.55 -13.04 36.96
CA SER A 60 20.41 -14.18 36.61
C SER A 60 19.97 -14.78 35.29
N LEU A 61 20.92 -15.27 34.50
CA LEU A 61 20.70 -15.95 33.23
C LEU A 61 21.26 -17.37 33.34
N SER A 62 20.44 -18.36 32.95
CA SER A 62 20.88 -19.75 32.79
C SER A 62 20.73 -20.11 31.32
N VAL A 63 21.81 -20.61 30.72
CA VAL A 63 21.85 -21.00 29.31
C VAL A 63 22.32 -22.46 29.26
N PRO A 64 21.59 -23.37 28.59
CA PRO A 64 22.02 -24.76 28.52
C PRO A 64 23.33 -24.88 27.72
N GLU A 65 24.29 -25.62 28.26
CA GLU A 65 25.52 -25.97 27.55
C GLU A 65 25.19 -26.71 26.25
N GLY A 66 25.98 -26.44 25.21
CA GLY A 66 25.76 -27.03 23.90
C GLY A 66 26.26 -26.16 22.77
N VAL A 67 25.99 -26.63 21.55
CA VAL A 67 26.32 -25.94 20.31
C VAL A 67 25.04 -25.71 19.54
N TYR A 68 24.73 -24.44 19.26
CA TYR A 68 23.55 -24.02 18.52
C TYR A 68 24.01 -23.42 17.19
N ARG A 69 23.53 -23.98 16.08
CA ARG A 69 23.83 -23.51 14.73
C ARG A 69 22.55 -23.04 14.06
N ASP A 70 22.67 -22.02 13.23
CA ASP A 70 21.59 -21.54 12.39
C ASP A 70 22.16 -20.96 11.10
N GLU A 71 21.40 -21.09 10.02
CA GLU A 71 21.79 -20.67 8.68
C GLU A 71 20.56 -20.18 7.92
N ALA A 72 20.70 -19.02 7.26
CA ALA A 72 19.63 -18.44 6.48
C ALA A 72 19.33 -19.28 5.22
N GLN A 73 18.06 -19.40 4.84
CA GLN A 73 17.64 -20.12 3.64
C GLN A 73 17.51 -19.23 2.39
N LEU A 74 17.63 -17.91 2.55
CA LEU A 74 17.68 -16.93 1.47
C LEU A 74 18.97 -16.12 1.59
N ALA A 75 19.69 -15.95 0.48
CA ALA A 75 20.97 -15.24 0.46
C ALA A 75 20.80 -13.72 0.56
N ILE A 76 19.72 -13.15 0.00
CA ILE A 76 19.40 -11.72 0.08
C ILE A 76 18.12 -11.52 0.89
N ARG A 77 18.22 -10.74 1.97
CA ARG A 77 17.08 -10.35 2.81
C ARG A 77 17.17 -8.85 3.02
N ALA A 78 16.33 -8.11 2.30
CA ALA A 78 16.53 -6.66 2.15
C ALA A 78 15.24 -5.84 2.36
N LEU A 79 15.41 -4.62 2.88
CA LEU A 79 14.36 -3.58 2.90
C LEU A 79 14.89 -2.26 2.34
N HIS A 80 13.99 -1.48 1.73
CA HIS A 80 14.24 -0.11 1.31
C HIS A 80 13.32 0.84 2.06
N THR A 81 13.89 1.76 2.82
CA THR A 81 13.10 2.82 3.47
C THR A 81 12.83 3.93 2.47
N VAL A 82 11.56 4.11 2.09
CA VAL A 82 11.11 5.14 1.15
C VAL A 82 10.48 6.33 1.88
N SER A 83 10.27 7.43 1.17
CA SER A 83 9.59 8.63 1.71
C SER A 83 10.27 9.27 2.92
N VAL A 84 11.58 9.07 3.09
CA VAL A 84 12.45 9.74 4.07
C VAL A 84 13.70 10.27 3.40
N ALA A 85 14.32 11.27 4.02
CA ALA A 85 15.53 11.88 3.51
C ALA A 85 16.62 10.82 3.29
N TYR A 86 17.22 10.85 2.10
CA TYR A 86 18.29 9.92 1.68
C TYR A 86 17.94 8.43 1.77
N HIS A 87 16.65 8.08 1.85
CA HIS A 87 16.23 6.70 2.09
C HIS A 87 16.84 6.10 3.37
N TRP A 88 17.05 6.92 4.40
CA TRP A 88 17.61 6.51 5.68
C TRP A 88 16.66 6.78 6.84
N ASP A 89 16.48 5.76 7.68
CA ASP A 89 15.86 5.85 8.99
C ASP A 89 16.68 5.01 9.97
N GLN A 90 17.08 5.60 11.10
CA GLN A 90 18.03 4.98 12.04
C GLN A 90 17.39 3.78 12.74
N ASP A 91 16.22 3.99 13.34
CA ASP A 91 15.50 2.96 14.10
C ASP A 91 15.14 1.77 13.20
N ALA A 92 14.70 2.03 11.95
CA ALA A 92 14.46 1.00 10.95
C ALA A 92 15.70 0.15 10.67
N SER A 93 16.84 0.80 10.49
CA SER A 93 18.08 0.14 10.06
C SER A 93 18.71 -0.65 11.20
N GLU A 94 18.63 -0.15 12.44
CA GLU A 94 18.98 -0.92 13.63
C GLU A 94 18.07 -2.14 13.79
N TRP A 95 16.75 -1.94 13.65
CA TRP A 95 15.78 -3.04 13.72
C TRP A 95 16.02 -4.11 12.64
N MET A 96 16.35 -3.70 11.42
CA MET A 96 16.75 -4.61 10.34
C MET A 96 17.95 -5.50 10.75
N SER A 97 18.96 -4.91 11.37
CA SER A 97 20.14 -5.63 11.85
C SER A 97 19.75 -6.67 12.90
N ARG A 98 18.95 -6.27 13.89
CA ARG A 98 18.46 -7.16 14.97
C ARG A 98 17.63 -8.32 14.46
N LEU A 99 16.92 -8.14 13.34
CA LEU A 99 16.12 -9.19 12.70
C LEU A 99 16.86 -9.91 11.56
N ARG A 100 18.18 -9.74 11.47
CA ARG A 100 19.05 -10.49 10.55
C ARG A 100 18.76 -10.25 9.07
N PHE A 101 18.26 -9.06 8.73
CA PHE A 101 18.38 -8.54 7.36
C PHE A 101 19.86 -8.28 7.09
N ASN A 102 20.36 -8.76 5.96
CA ASN A 102 21.77 -8.61 5.60
C ASN A 102 22.02 -7.54 4.56
N ARG A 103 20.95 -6.97 4.00
CA ARG A 103 21.02 -5.99 2.92
C ARG A 103 20.11 -4.80 3.18
N LYS A 104 20.59 -3.60 2.88
CA LYS A 104 19.74 -2.40 2.79
C LYS A 104 19.80 -1.87 1.37
N ALA A 105 18.64 -1.85 0.71
CA ALA A 105 18.55 -1.30 -0.62
C ALA A 105 18.71 0.22 -0.58
N MET A 106 19.42 0.75 -1.57
CA MET A 106 19.67 2.18 -1.70
C MET A 106 19.97 2.56 -3.14
N HIS A 107 19.88 3.85 -3.45
CA HIS A 107 20.35 4.36 -4.73
C HIS A 107 21.88 4.40 -4.77
N VAL A 108 22.48 4.01 -5.90
CA VAL A 108 23.93 3.94 -6.09
C VAL A 108 24.65 5.28 -5.86
N ASP A 109 23.96 6.40 -6.12
CA ASP A 109 24.47 7.78 -5.92
C ASP A 109 24.48 8.22 -4.44
N ARG A 110 24.00 7.38 -3.52
CA ARG A 110 23.92 7.68 -2.08
C ARG A 110 24.92 6.91 -1.23
N LEU A 111 25.76 6.05 -1.83
CA LEU A 111 26.66 5.17 -1.06
C LEU A 111 27.58 5.94 -0.12
N TRP A 112 28.09 7.10 -0.55
CA TRP A 112 28.95 7.98 0.27
C TRP A 112 28.31 8.36 1.62
N HIS A 113 26.98 8.41 1.69
CA HIS A 113 26.24 8.68 2.91
C HIS A 113 25.87 7.39 3.64
N THR A 114 25.19 6.46 2.98
CA THR A 114 24.58 5.31 3.66
C THR A 114 25.61 4.23 4.00
N GLY A 115 26.63 4.03 3.18
CA GLY A 115 27.65 2.99 3.36
C GLY A 115 28.28 2.98 4.76
N PRO A 116 28.84 4.12 5.23
CA PRO A 116 29.43 4.21 6.57
C PRO A 116 28.44 3.93 7.72
N LEU A 117 27.14 4.07 7.49
CA LEU A 117 26.11 3.82 8.49
C LEU A 117 25.70 2.34 8.56
N LEU A 118 26.00 1.55 7.54
CA LEU A 118 25.67 0.12 7.47
C LEU A 118 26.70 -0.78 8.14
N GLU A 119 27.98 -0.41 8.08
CA GLU A 119 29.08 -1.17 8.69
C GLU A 119 28.84 -1.54 10.16
N PRO A 120 28.50 -0.61 11.08
CA PRO A 120 28.25 -0.96 12.48
C PRO A 120 27.00 -1.83 12.68
N LEU A 121 26.12 -1.91 11.68
CA LEU A 121 24.90 -2.70 11.70
C LEU A 121 25.11 -4.12 11.16
N GLY A 122 26.30 -4.45 10.64
CA GLY A 122 26.54 -5.75 10.01
C GLY A 122 25.69 -5.98 8.75
N ILE A 123 25.18 -4.91 8.15
CA ILE A 123 24.35 -4.93 6.94
C ILE A 123 25.23 -4.48 5.76
N ARG A 124 25.02 -5.07 4.58
CA ARG A 124 25.69 -4.65 3.34
C ARG A 124 24.74 -3.81 2.47
N PRO A 125 25.26 -2.89 1.64
CA PRO A 125 24.42 -2.18 0.69
C PRO A 125 23.87 -3.14 -0.38
N LEU A 126 22.70 -2.81 -0.91
CA LEU A 126 22.15 -3.39 -2.14
C LEU A 126 21.90 -2.23 -3.10
N GLY A 127 22.81 -2.05 -4.06
CA GLY A 127 22.73 -0.96 -5.04
C GLY A 127 21.56 -1.18 -5.99
N GLY A 128 20.53 -0.35 -5.89
CA GLY A 128 19.33 -0.42 -6.72
C GLY A 128 18.87 0.95 -7.22
N GLY A 129 17.59 1.02 -7.55
CA GLY A 129 16.93 2.22 -8.05
C GLY A 129 17.16 2.48 -9.54
N HIS A 130 16.62 3.60 -10.01
CA HIS A 130 16.63 4.00 -11.41
C HIS A 130 17.89 4.79 -11.74
N THR A 131 18.87 4.13 -12.38
CA THR A 131 20.28 4.59 -12.38
C THR A 131 20.77 5.14 -13.71
N MET A 132 19.99 5.10 -14.79
CA MET A 132 20.48 5.47 -16.12
C MET A 132 21.07 6.89 -16.17
N GLY A 133 20.46 7.86 -15.48
CA GLY A 133 20.98 9.23 -15.44
C GLY A 133 22.30 9.40 -14.66
N TYR A 134 22.62 8.47 -13.75
CA TYR A 134 23.87 8.46 -13.00
C TYR A 134 25.03 7.94 -13.86
N TRP A 135 24.76 6.87 -14.61
CA TRP A 135 25.73 6.23 -15.49
C TRP A 135 25.88 6.94 -16.84
N LEU A 136 24.82 7.55 -17.37
CA LEU A 136 24.84 8.34 -18.61
C LEU A 136 24.32 9.77 -18.36
N PRO A 137 25.05 10.61 -17.61
CA PRO A 137 24.60 11.97 -17.30
C PRO A 137 24.53 12.83 -18.57
N ASN A 138 23.38 13.51 -18.77
CA ASN A 138 23.13 14.34 -19.96
C ASN A 138 24.25 15.34 -20.23
N LYS A 139 24.74 15.99 -19.17
CA LYS A 139 25.76 17.04 -19.26
C LYS A 139 27.06 16.56 -19.88
N GLU A 140 27.41 15.28 -19.70
CA GLU A 140 28.64 14.71 -20.22
C GLU A 140 28.43 14.13 -21.62
N TYR A 141 27.28 13.47 -21.89
CA TYR A 141 27.13 12.66 -23.10
C TYR A 141 26.13 13.18 -24.12
N PHE A 142 25.13 14.00 -23.76
CA PHE A 142 24.02 14.26 -24.69
C PHE A 142 24.43 15.08 -25.93
N ALA A 143 25.31 16.06 -25.75
CA ALA A 143 25.75 16.93 -26.84
C ALA A 143 26.68 16.22 -27.84
N GLU A 144 27.56 15.36 -27.35
CA GLU A 144 28.58 14.69 -28.16
C GLU A 144 28.11 13.32 -28.67
N HIS A 145 27.25 12.64 -27.89
CA HIS A 145 26.74 11.30 -28.14
C HIS A 145 25.21 11.21 -28.01
N PRO A 146 24.43 12.01 -28.76
CA PRO A 146 22.97 11.99 -28.70
C PRO A 146 22.38 10.61 -29.07
N GLU A 147 23.10 9.77 -29.79
CA GLU A 147 22.72 8.40 -30.16
C GLU A 147 22.61 7.42 -28.98
N TYR A 148 23.21 7.72 -27.83
CA TYR A 148 23.06 6.91 -26.61
C TYR A 148 21.66 7.08 -25.99
N PHE A 149 20.98 8.17 -26.31
CA PHE A 149 19.76 8.59 -25.66
C PHE A 149 18.51 8.16 -26.43
N GLY A 150 17.41 7.94 -25.72
CA GLY A 150 16.15 7.53 -26.33
C GLY A 150 15.63 8.56 -27.33
N MET A 151 15.09 8.07 -28.45
CA MET A 151 14.41 8.87 -29.45
C MET A 151 12.91 8.89 -29.20
N ASP A 152 12.26 10.02 -29.47
CA ASP A 152 10.80 10.15 -29.57
C ASP A 152 10.45 11.15 -30.66
N ASP A 153 9.45 10.79 -31.48
CA ASP A 153 9.05 11.55 -32.67
C ASP A 153 10.24 12.06 -33.51
N GLY A 154 11.24 11.19 -33.76
CA GLY A 154 12.43 11.53 -34.53
C GLY A 154 13.51 12.34 -33.80
N HIS A 155 13.30 12.75 -32.55
CA HIS A 155 14.22 13.59 -31.77
C HIS A 155 14.85 12.82 -30.60
N ARG A 156 16.16 12.98 -30.40
CA ARG A 156 16.86 12.45 -29.21
C ARG A 156 16.48 13.29 -27.99
N ARG A 157 16.28 12.62 -26.85
CA ARG A 157 15.83 13.27 -25.60
C ARG A 157 16.84 13.08 -24.49
N GLU A 158 17.15 14.16 -23.79
CA GLU A 158 17.88 14.08 -22.52
C GLU A 158 17.12 13.18 -21.52
N ILE A 159 17.87 12.47 -20.68
CA ILE A 159 17.29 11.73 -19.54
C ILE A 159 16.71 12.76 -18.56
N GLY A 160 15.39 12.78 -18.41
CA GLY A 160 14.69 13.73 -17.55
C GLY A 160 13.44 13.13 -16.91
N GLY A 161 12.61 14.00 -16.33
CA GLY A 161 11.33 13.60 -15.73
C GLY A 161 10.42 12.87 -16.72
N GLY A 162 9.58 11.96 -16.21
CA GLY A 162 8.65 11.16 -17.04
C GLY A 162 9.21 9.84 -17.56
N GLY A 163 10.35 9.37 -17.06
CA GLY A 163 10.86 8.02 -17.35
C GLY A 163 11.47 7.85 -18.73
N THR A 164 12.19 8.88 -19.23
CA THR A 164 12.92 8.79 -20.50
C THR A 164 14.02 7.74 -20.39
N GLN A 165 14.02 6.76 -21.29
CA GLN A 165 15.01 5.67 -21.33
C GLN A 165 16.13 5.98 -22.32
N ILE A 166 17.23 5.25 -22.21
CA ILE A 166 18.33 5.26 -23.18
C ILE A 166 17.96 4.51 -24.47
N CYS A 167 18.80 4.62 -25.50
CA CYS A 167 18.66 3.84 -26.72
C CYS A 167 19.33 2.47 -26.57
N LEU A 168 18.55 1.46 -26.19
CA LEU A 168 19.05 0.09 -25.94
C LEU A 168 19.53 -0.67 -27.19
N SER A 169 19.25 -0.16 -28.39
CA SER A 169 19.80 -0.71 -29.64
C SER A 169 21.12 -0.05 -30.07
N ASN A 170 21.64 0.91 -29.29
CA ASN A 170 22.96 1.47 -29.53
C ASN A 170 24.03 0.44 -29.10
N THR A 171 25.06 0.25 -29.92
CA THR A 171 26.10 -0.79 -29.72
C THR A 171 27.35 -0.29 -28.99
N GLU A 172 27.46 1.02 -28.77
CA GLU A 172 28.60 1.65 -28.11
C GLU A 172 28.30 1.98 -26.64
N SER A 173 27.05 2.31 -26.31
CA SER A 173 26.63 2.66 -24.96
C SER A 173 26.89 1.59 -23.90
N PRO A 174 26.81 0.26 -24.16
CA PRO A 174 27.17 -0.74 -23.15
C PRO A 174 28.62 -0.63 -22.66
N ALA A 175 29.56 -0.28 -23.56
CA ALA A 175 30.98 -0.12 -23.21
C ALA A 175 31.18 1.08 -22.28
N VAL A 176 30.64 2.24 -22.66
CA VAL A 176 30.70 3.47 -21.86
C VAL A 176 30.09 3.27 -20.48
N PHE A 177 28.98 2.55 -20.42
CA PHE A 177 28.30 2.25 -19.16
C PHE A 177 29.15 1.31 -18.28
N ALA A 178 29.71 0.24 -18.86
CA ALA A 178 30.56 -0.70 -18.14
C ALA A 178 31.83 -0.02 -17.58
N ASP A 179 32.49 0.86 -18.35
CA ASP A 179 33.68 1.59 -17.90
C ASP A 179 33.39 2.40 -16.62
N ARG A 180 32.22 3.05 -16.55
CA ARG A 180 31.82 3.81 -15.35
C ARG A 180 31.44 2.92 -14.18
N VAL A 181 30.80 1.78 -14.43
CA VAL A 181 30.50 0.78 -13.40
C VAL A 181 31.80 0.19 -12.85
N ASN A 182 32.79 -0.10 -13.68
CA ASN A 182 34.11 -0.57 -13.26
C ASN A 182 34.85 0.48 -12.41
N ALA A 183 34.83 1.75 -12.83
CA ALA A 183 35.38 2.83 -12.04
C ALA A 183 34.70 2.94 -10.66
N TYR A 184 33.37 2.83 -10.60
CA TYR A 184 32.63 2.82 -9.35
C TYR A 184 32.97 1.61 -8.49
N ALA A 185 33.03 0.40 -9.05
CA ALA A 185 33.37 -0.83 -8.34
C ALA A 185 34.79 -0.80 -7.76
N SER A 186 35.72 -0.12 -8.44
CA SER A 186 37.09 0.12 -7.98
C SER A 186 37.16 1.16 -6.85
N GLU A 187 36.30 2.18 -6.88
CA GLU A 187 36.21 3.21 -5.84
C GLU A 187 35.51 2.69 -4.58
N TYR A 188 34.49 1.85 -4.73
CA TYR A 188 33.59 1.42 -3.67
C TYR A 188 33.58 -0.10 -3.48
N GLU A 189 34.65 -0.65 -2.89
CA GLU A 189 34.82 -2.09 -2.66
C GLU A 189 33.66 -2.74 -1.87
N VAL A 190 33.01 -1.98 -0.97
CA VAL A 190 31.85 -2.45 -0.18
C VAL A 190 30.60 -2.75 -1.03
N MET A 191 30.52 -2.23 -2.26
CA MET A 191 29.38 -2.44 -3.14
C MET A 191 29.61 -3.65 -4.05
N ASP A 192 29.21 -4.82 -3.58
CA ASP A 192 29.25 -6.08 -4.33
C ASP A 192 28.03 -6.30 -5.24
N VAL A 193 26.91 -5.58 -5.01
CA VAL A 193 25.73 -5.56 -5.89
C VAL A 193 25.46 -4.14 -6.40
N ILE A 194 25.64 -3.90 -7.71
CA ILE A 194 25.57 -2.57 -8.32
C ILE A 194 24.38 -2.46 -9.28
N GLY A 195 23.50 -1.50 -9.02
CA GLY A 195 22.30 -1.26 -9.83
C GLY A 195 22.61 -0.59 -11.17
N ILE A 196 22.07 -1.16 -12.25
CA ILE A 196 22.14 -0.64 -13.62
C ILE A 196 20.74 -0.47 -14.23
N ALA A 197 19.73 -0.25 -13.39
CA ALA A 197 18.35 -0.38 -13.80
C ALA A 197 17.83 0.78 -14.66
N MET A 198 16.91 0.45 -15.57
CA MET A 198 16.14 1.38 -16.41
C MET A 198 15.47 2.48 -15.56
N ASN A 199 15.12 3.63 -16.16
CA ASN A 199 14.45 4.72 -15.44
C ASN A 199 12.98 4.39 -15.10
N ASP A 200 12.39 5.08 -14.11
CA ASP A 200 10.99 4.87 -13.74
C ASP A 200 10.05 5.48 -14.77
N GLY A 201 9.37 4.66 -15.56
CA GLY A 201 8.33 5.07 -16.49
C GLY A 201 8.46 4.48 -17.89
N TRP A 202 7.67 5.02 -18.83
CA TRP A 202 7.36 4.39 -20.12
C TRP A 202 8.08 5.03 -21.32
N GLY A 203 9.05 5.91 -21.09
CA GLY A 203 9.71 6.72 -22.12
C GLY A 203 10.74 5.96 -22.95
N PHE A 204 10.41 4.76 -23.45
CA PHE A 204 11.31 3.95 -24.25
C PHE A 204 11.57 4.53 -25.65
N CYS A 205 12.74 4.22 -26.19
CA CYS A 205 13.22 4.73 -27.48
C CYS A 205 12.37 4.22 -28.66
N THR A 206 11.89 5.14 -29.51
CA THR A 206 11.10 4.82 -30.72
C THR A 206 11.91 4.89 -32.01
N CYS A 207 13.25 4.83 -31.93
CA CYS A 207 14.06 4.77 -33.15
C CYS A 207 13.80 3.46 -33.94
N PRO A 208 14.04 3.44 -35.26
CA PRO A 208 13.73 2.27 -36.10
C PRO A 208 14.35 0.96 -35.59
N ASN A 209 15.58 1.01 -35.07
CA ASN A 209 16.28 -0.17 -34.56
C ASN A 209 15.61 -0.73 -33.29
N CYS A 210 15.22 0.12 -32.33
CA CYS A 210 14.48 -0.32 -31.14
C CYS A 210 13.10 -0.86 -31.53
N LEU A 211 12.34 -0.12 -32.34
CA LEU A 211 10.99 -0.52 -32.75
C LEU A 211 10.98 -1.87 -33.49
N SER A 212 12.02 -2.18 -34.25
CA SER A 212 12.15 -3.47 -34.95
C SER A 212 12.28 -4.67 -34.00
N GLN A 213 12.70 -4.44 -32.75
CA GLN A 213 12.89 -5.46 -31.72
C GLN A 213 11.71 -5.55 -30.74
N TYR A 214 10.75 -4.62 -30.84
CA TYR A 214 9.58 -4.62 -29.96
C TYR A 214 8.65 -5.78 -30.29
N ARG A 215 8.43 -6.64 -29.31
CA ARG A 215 7.53 -7.79 -29.42
C ARG A 215 6.08 -7.34 -29.24
N ARG A 216 5.21 -7.77 -30.15
CA ARG A 216 3.78 -7.39 -30.22
C ARG A 216 2.81 -8.57 -30.08
N ASP A 217 3.35 -9.76 -29.84
CA ASP A 217 2.65 -11.04 -29.78
C ASP A 217 2.01 -11.34 -28.41
N ARG A 218 2.14 -10.44 -27.45
CA ARG A 218 1.52 -10.52 -26.11
C ARG A 218 0.70 -9.26 -25.84
N PRO A 219 -0.41 -9.36 -25.08
CA PRO A 219 -1.21 -8.20 -24.72
C PRO A 219 -0.38 -7.15 -24.00
N GLN A 220 -0.71 -5.87 -24.22
CA GLN A 220 0.01 -4.71 -23.68
C GLN A 220 0.33 -4.84 -22.17
N PRO A 221 1.45 -4.25 -21.72
CA PRO A 221 2.38 -3.46 -22.53
C PRO A 221 3.47 -4.31 -23.21
N GLN A 222 3.98 -3.78 -24.33
CA GLN A 222 4.96 -4.40 -25.24
C GLN A 222 6.10 -5.11 -24.50
N TRP A 223 6.46 -6.33 -24.92
CA TRP A 223 7.56 -7.09 -24.32
C TRP A 223 8.92 -6.51 -24.73
N LEU A 224 9.63 -5.90 -23.77
CA LEU A 224 10.95 -5.30 -23.97
C LEU A 224 12.10 -6.07 -23.29
N SER A 225 11.82 -7.22 -22.69
CA SER A 225 12.80 -7.98 -21.90
C SER A 225 14.04 -8.35 -22.69
N ASP A 226 13.89 -8.86 -23.92
CA ASP A 226 15.04 -9.20 -24.78
C ASP A 226 15.93 -7.98 -25.05
N LEU A 227 15.34 -6.79 -25.22
CA LEU A 227 16.08 -5.56 -25.49
C LEU A 227 16.77 -5.03 -24.22
N VAL A 228 16.06 -5.01 -23.08
CA VAL A 228 16.55 -4.52 -21.79
C VAL A 228 17.64 -5.44 -21.23
N PHE A 229 17.38 -6.74 -21.19
CA PHE A 229 18.31 -7.71 -20.63
C PHE A 229 19.40 -8.11 -21.62
N GLY A 230 19.18 -7.97 -22.93
CA GLY A 230 20.25 -8.15 -23.92
C GLY A 230 21.32 -7.07 -23.77
N TRP A 231 20.89 -5.81 -23.66
CA TRP A 231 21.77 -4.69 -23.35
C TRP A 231 22.44 -4.85 -21.97
N SER A 232 21.68 -5.25 -20.95
CA SER A 232 22.21 -5.43 -19.58
C SER A 232 23.20 -6.59 -19.49
N ASN A 233 22.98 -7.68 -20.23
CA ASN A 233 23.91 -8.80 -20.34
C ASN A 233 25.25 -8.35 -20.92
N GLU A 234 25.24 -7.48 -21.94
CA GLU A 234 26.48 -6.97 -22.53
C GLU A 234 27.27 -6.13 -21.50
N VAL A 235 26.59 -5.27 -20.74
CA VAL A 235 27.23 -4.52 -19.65
C VAL A 235 27.79 -5.47 -18.58
N ALA A 236 27.00 -6.46 -18.14
CA ALA A 236 27.42 -7.43 -17.13
C ALA A 236 28.65 -8.24 -17.56
N GLN A 237 28.69 -8.69 -18.82
CA GLN A 237 29.83 -9.42 -19.37
C GLN A 237 31.10 -8.57 -19.48
N ARG A 238 30.96 -7.26 -19.75
CA ARG A 238 32.10 -6.33 -19.78
C ARG A 238 32.64 -6.07 -18.38
N VAL A 239 31.76 -5.81 -17.41
CA VAL A 239 32.15 -5.62 -16.00
C VAL A 239 32.87 -6.85 -15.45
N ALA A 240 32.37 -8.06 -15.76
CA ALA A 240 32.98 -9.31 -15.33
C ALA A 240 34.42 -9.54 -15.84
N GLN A 241 34.88 -8.80 -16.87
CA GLN A 241 36.26 -8.89 -17.36
C GLN A 241 37.27 -8.21 -16.43
N GLU A 242 36.83 -7.20 -15.67
CA GLU A 242 37.66 -6.45 -14.72
C GLU A 242 37.31 -6.77 -13.27
N HIS A 243 36.04 -7.05 -12.99
CA HIS A 243 35.49 -7.31 -11.67
C HIS A 243 34.58 -8.55 -11.70
N ASP A 244 35.19 -9.75 -11.65
CA ASP A 244 34.48 -11.03 -11.61
C ASP A 244 33.82 -11.32 -10.24
N ASP A 245 34.05 -10.42 -9.29
CA ASP A 245 33.55 -10.44 -7.92
C ASP A 245 32.38 -9.47 -7.67
N ARG A 246 31.86 -8.84 -8.74
CA ARG A 246 30.72 -7.92 -8.69
C ARG A 246 29.51 -8.50 -9.41
N VAL A 247 28.34 -8.25 -8.83
CA VAL A 247 27.04 -8.62 -9.40
C VAL A 247 26.31 -7.33 -9.78
N LEU A 248 25.78 -7.27 -10.99
CA LEU A 248 24.93 -6.18 -11.42
C LEU A 248 23.48 -6.49 -11.09
N LEU A 249 22.63 -5.47 -11.00
CA LEU A 249 21.21 -5.62 -10.74
C LEU A 249 20.41 -4.81 -11.77
N GLN A 250 19.48 -5.49 -12.45
CA GLN A 250 18.52 -4.91 -13.38
C GLN A 250 17.10 -5.24 -12.91
N LEU A 251 16.21 -4.24 -12.95
CA LEU A 251 14.81 -4.46 -12.63
C LEU A 251 14.14 -5.25 -13.76
N ALA A 252 13.16 -6.08 -13.42
CA ALA A 252 12.17 -6.64 -14.33
C ALA A 252 10.81 -6.01 -13.99
N TYR A 253 10.51 -4.91 -14.67
CA TYR A 253 9.48 -3.94 -14.28
C TYR A 253 8.71 -3.41 -15.51
N THR A 254 7.49 -2.90 -15.32
CA THR A 254 6.65 -2.25 -16.37
C THR A 254 6.39 -3.04 -17.66
N ASN A 255 7.21 -2.86 -18.71
CA ASN A 255 7.12 -3.50 -20.03
C ASN A 255 8.18 -4.61 -20.26
N PHE A 256 8.99 -4.92 -19.26
CA PHE A 256 9.98 -6.00 -19.31
C PHE A 256 9.79 -6.94 -18.12
N TYR A 257 8.52 -7.32 -17.89
CA TYR A 257 8.12 -8.21 -16.79
C TYR A 257 8.35 -9.69 -17.06
N ASP A 258 8.46 -10.08 -18.32
CA ASP A 258 8.60 -11.47 -18.72
C ASP A 258 10.09 -11.82 -18.84
N GLY A 259 10.46 -13.06 -18.53
CA GLY A 259 11.84 -13.51 -18.78
C GLY A 259 12.21 -13.38 -20.27
N PRO A 260 13.48 -13.13 -20.62
CA PRO A 260 13.92 -13.07 -22.00
C PRO A 260 13.59 -14.36 -22.75
N SER A 261 13.12 -14.22 -23.98
CA SER A 261 12.66 -15.37 -24.77
C SER A 261 13.79 -16.06 -25.53
N SER A 262 14.85 -15.32 -25.85
CA SER A 262 15.88 -15.71 -26.83
C SER A 262 17.25 -16.06 -26.23
N PHE A 263 17.47 -15.77 -24.95
CA PHE A 263 18.75 -16.01 -24.26
C PHE A 263 18.54 -16.16 -22.75
N ASP A 264 19.59 -16.58 -22.06
CA ASP A 264 19.66 -16.61 -20.60
C ASP A 264 20.36 -15.35 -20.07
N VAL A 265 19.96 -14.89 -18.89
CA VAL A 265 20.54 -13.73 -18.21
C VAL A 265 21.97 -14.05 -17.77
N ALA A 266 22.88 -13.08 -17.87
CA ALA A 266 24.27 -13.26 -17.48
C ALA A 266 24.39 -13.69 -15.99
N PRO A 267 25.33 -14.59 -15.63
CA PRO A 267 25.42 -15.16 -14.29
C PRO A 267 25.80 -14.14 -13.19
N ASN A 268 26.37 -13.00 -13.58
CA ASN A 268 26.67 -11.86 -12.71
C ASN A 268 25.62 -10.74 -12.82
N LEU A 269 24.40 -11.04 -13.27
CA LEU A 269 23.30 -10.08 -13.35
C LEU A 269 22.06 -10.62 -12.61
N ILE A 270 21.69 -9.97 -11.51
CA ILE A 270 20.43 -10.19 -10.81
C ILE A 270 19.29 -9.60 -11.65
N ALA A 271 18.31 -10.45 -11.98
CA ALA A 271 16.99 -10.00 -12.38
C ALA A 271 16.15 -9.75 -11.12
N GLU A 272 15.86 -8.48 -10.84
CA GLU A 272 14.98 -8.10 -9.73
C GLU A 272 13.53 -8.03 -10.23
N TYR A 273 12.76 -9.10 -10.03
CA TYR A 273 11.37 -9.19 -10.49
C TYR A 273 10.43 -8.40 -9.58
N CYS A 274 9.90 -7.29 -10.11
CA CYS A 274 8.99 -6.40 -9.41
C CYS A 274 7.56 -6.94 -9.44
N LEU A 275 7.17 -7.72 -8.44
CA LEU A 275 5.86 -8.34 -8.35
C LEU A 275 4.75 -7.32 -8.02
N THR A 276 4.40 -6.47 -8.97
CA THR A 276 3.35 -5.44 -8.85
C THR A 276 1.94 -5.97 -9.12
N ARG A 277 1.81 -7.24 -9.54
CA ARG A 277 0.54 -7.81 -9.98
C ARG A 277 -0.10 -8.76 -8.95
N SER A 278 0.60 -9.07 -7.86
CA SER A 278 0.09 -10.00 -6.83
C SER A 278 -1.13 -9.44 -6.08
N GLY A 279 -2.10 -10.32 -5.83
CA GLY A 279 -3.35 -10.03 -5.15
C GLY A 279 -3.26 -9.98 -3.63
N PHE A 280 -2.18 -10.49 -3.01
CA PHE A 280 -1.91 -10.57 -1.56
C PHE A 280 -2.89 -11.39 -0.71
N ASN A 281 -4.11 -11.65 -1.17
CA ASN A 281 -5.13 -12.41 -0.42
C ASN A 281 -5.03 -13.93 -0.63
N ARG A 282 -4.20 -14.38 -1.58
CA ARG A 282 -3.88 -15.79 -1.84
C ARG A 282 -2.44 -15.90 -2.34
N PRO A 283 -1.78 -17.06 -2.14
CA PRO A 283 -0.45 -17.30 -2.68
C PRO A 283 -0.43 -17.14 -4.20
N VAL A 284 0.66 -16.61 -4.73
CA VAL A 284 0.93 -16.52 -6.18
C VAL A 284 1.06 -17.93 -6.77
N SER A 285 1.61 -18.84 -5.96
CA SER A 285 1.82 -20.25 -6.31
C SER A 285 0.52 -21.05 -6.42
N ASP A 286 -0.60 -20.57 -5.86
CA ASP A 286 -1.89 -21.27 -5.91
C ASP A 286 -2.40 -21.36 -7.36
N PRO A 287 -2.53 -22.56 -7.95
CA PRO A 287 -2.98 -22.72 -9.32
C PRO A 287 -4.44 -22.29 -9.53
N SER A 288 -5.25 -22.23 -8.47
CA SER A 288 -6.64 -21.74 -8.51
C SER A 288 -6.74 -20.21 -8.44
N ASN A 289 -5.64 -19.53 -8.13
CA ASN A 289 -5.54 -18.07 -8.16
C ASN A 289 -5.33 -17.61 -9.61
N GLU A 290 -6.44 -17.49 -10.36
CA GLU A 290 -6.44 -17.02 -11.75
C GLU A 290 -6.00 -15.55 -11.87
N ALA A 291 -6.25 -14.74 -10.83
CA ALA A 291 -5.85 -13.34 -10.80
C ALA A 291 -4.33 -13.16 -10.91
N ASP A 292 -3.57 -14.03 -10.23
CA ASP A 292 -2.11 -13.98 -10.23
C ASP A 292 -1.49 -14.96 -11.23
N ALA A 293 -2.28 -15.53 -12.16
CA ALA A 293 -1.77 -16.49 -13.14
C ALA A 293 -0.64 -15.93 -14.00
N LEU A 294 -0.75 -14.65 -14.40
CA LEU A 294 0.30 -13.97 -15.16
C LEU A 294 1.55 -13.73 -14.31
N ALA A 295 1.39 -13.30 -13.07
CA ALA A 295 2.51 -13.14 -12.13
C ALA A 295 3.23 -14.47 -11.88
N ARG A 296 2.48 -15.56 -11.76
CA ARG A 296 3.01 -16.92 -11.61
C ARG A 296 3.79 -17.36 -12.85
N GLU A 297 3.23 -17.19 -14.06
CA GLU A 297 3.92 -17.48 -15.34
C GLU A 297 5.24 -16.69 -15.43
N GLN A 298 5.22 -15.41 -15.09
CA GLN A 298 6.38 -14.53 -15.14
C GLN A 298 7.46 -14.92 -14.14
N THR A 299 7.09 -15.24 -12.90
CA THR A 299 8.03 -15.67 -11.87
C THR A 299 8.74 -16.97 -12.28
N ILE A 300 7.99 -17.94 -12.81
CA ILE A 300 8.56 -19.18 -13.35
C ILE A 300 9.48 -18.88 -14.53
N GLY A 301 9.04 -18.03 -15.47
CA GLY A 301 9.84 -17.65 -16.63
C GLY A 301 11.15 -16.96 -16.26
N TRP A 302 11.17 -16.16 -15.18
CA TRP A 302 12.42 -15.61 -14.65
C TRP A 302 13.32 -16.67 -14.02
N ALA A 303 12.75 -17.56 -13.21
CA ALA A 303 13.50 -18.65 -12.58
C ALA A 303 14.14 -19.61 -13.61
N GLU A 304 13.51 -19.77 -14.77
CA GLU A 304 14.06 -20.56 -15.88
C GLU A 304 15.19 -19.87 -16.66
N ARG A 305 15.24 -18.54 -16.65
CA ARG A 305 16.15 -17.75 -17.51
C ARG A 305 17.26 -17.03 -16.77
N ALA A 306 17.17 -16.90 -15.45
CA ALA A 306 18.14 -16.18 -14.64
C ALA A 306 18.71 -17.09 -13.53
N ASP A 307 20.03 -17.24 -13.53
CA ASP A 307 20.76 -17.87 -12.41
C ASP A 307 20.63 -17.07 -11.10
N ARG A 308 20.23 -15.80 -11.21
CA ARG A 308 20.14 -14.82 -10.13
C ARG A 308 18.80 -14.09 -10.17
N LEU A 309 17.90 -14.48 -9.29
CA LEU A 309 16.54 -13.92 -9.22
C LEU A 309 16.30 -13.32 -7.83
N LEU A 310 16.02 -12.02 -7.79
CA LEU A 310 15.58 -11.33 -6.58
C LEU A 310 14.10 -11.00 -6.71
N ILE A 311 13.26 -11.44 -5.77
CA ILE A 311 11.84 -11.08 -5.78
C ILE A 311 11.67 -9.74 -5.06
N ARG A 312 11.14 -8.74 -5.76
CA ARG A 312 10.68 -7.48 -5.17
C ARG A 312 9.17 -7.51 -5.00
N GLU A 313 8.71 -7.55 -3.77
CA GLU A 313 7.30 -7.32 -3.46
C GLU A 313 7.07 -5.90 -2.94
N TYR A 314 5.81 -5.44 -3.00
CA TYR A 314 5.40 -4.10 -2.59
C TYR A 314 4.53 -4.15 -1.34
N VAL A 315 5.12 -4.65 -0.26
CA VAL A 315 4.49 -4.82 1.05
C VAL A 315 4.21 -3.45 1.71
N GLY A 316 4.90 -2.38 1.32
CA GLY A 316 4.87 -1.04 1.94
C GLY A 316 3.68 -0.11 1.65
N GLY A 317 2.56 -0.64 1.14
CA GLY A 317 1.32 0.13 0.93
C GLY A 317 0.37 0.09 2.14
N VAL A 318 -0.91 -0.24 1.92
CA VAL A 318 -1.80 -0.56 3.05
C VAL A 318 -1.40 -1.90 3.64
N ASN A 319 -1.40 -1.89 4.96
CA ASN A 319 -1.12 -2.98 5.86
C ASN A 319 -1.95 -4.25 5.59
N LEU A 320 -1.25 -5.24 5.03
CA LEU A 320 -1.58 -6.66 4.81
C LEU A 320 -1.55 -7.59 6.04
N PRO A 321 -2.65 -8.12 6.64
CA PRO A 321 -2.54 -9.27 7.54
C PRO A 321 -2.36 -10.59 6.74
N ASP A 322 -1.31 -10.67 5.91
CA ASP A 322 -1.12 -11.70 4.88
C ASP A 322 0.07 -12.64 5.14
N VAL A 323 0.59 -12.69 6.37
CA VAL A 323 1.84 -13.42 6.67
C VAL A 323 1.80 -14.91 6.34
N ARG A 324 0.61 -15.52 6.37
CA ARG A 324 0.42 -16.92 5.96
C ARG A 324 0.57 -17.08 4.44
N VAL A 325 0.05 -16.13 3.67
CA VAL A 325 0.24 -16.05 2.21
C VAL A 325 1.73 -15.82 1.89
N LEU A 326 2.36 -14.85 2.56
CA LEU A 326 3.79 -14.57 2.39
C LEU A 326 4.67 -15.78 2.72
N ALA A 327 4.32 -16.57 3.75
CA ALA A 327 5.08 -17.77 4.09
C ALA A 327 5.02 -18.83 2.97
N GLU A 328 3.88 -19.01 2.33
CA GLU A 328 3.73 -19.89 1.16
C GLU A 328 4.52 -19.38 -0.04
N ASP A 329 4.41 -18.09 -0.34
CA ASP A 329 5.12 -17.46 -1.45
C ASP A 329 6.64 -17.51 -1.25
N LEU A 330 7.16 -17.21 -0.05
CA LEU A 330 8.59 -17.29 0.25
C LEU A 330 9.15 -18.72 0.12
N ARG A 331 8.38 -19.74 0.52
CA ARG A 331 8.78 -21.15 0.27
C ARG A 331 8.84 -21.44 -1.22
N TRP A 332 7.83 -20.99 -1.96
CA TRP A 332 7.77 -21.19 -3.40
C TRP A 332 8.92 -20.48 -4.14
N TYR A 333 9.22 -19.22 -3.80
CA TYR A 333 10.35 -18.49 -4.38
C TYR A 333 11.70 -19.16 -4.08
N ARG A 334 11.90 -19.63 -2.83
CA ARG A 334 13.08 -20.41 -2.47
C ARG A 334 13.19 -21.69 -3.30
N ASP A 335 12.08 -22.41 -3.47
CA ASP A 335 12.05 -23.67 -4.20
C ASP A 335 12.23 -23.49 -5.72
N LEU A 336 11.87 -22.32 -6.26
CA LEU A 336 12.23 -21.86 -7.60
C LEU A 336 13.69 -21.44 -7.74
N GLY A 337 14.43 -21.34 -6.62
CA GLY A 337 15.82 -20.94 -6.62
C GLY A 337 16.03 -19.42 -6.68
N ALA A 338 15.11 -18.60 -6.16
CA ALA A 338 15.38 -17.18 -5.95
C ALA A 338 16.55 -16.98 -4.96
N ASP A 339 17.39 -15.99 -5.21
CA ASP A 339 18.47 -15.58 -4.30
C ASP A 339 17.93 -14.97 -3.02
N GLY A 340 16.74 -14.37 -3.08
CA GLY A 340 16.19 -13.68 -1.94
C GLY A 340 14.93 -12.89 -2.25
N TRP A 341 14.61 -12.03 -1.29
CA TRP A 341 13.41 -11.24 -1.31
C TRP A 341 13.67 -9.84 -0.73
N PHE A 342 12.95 -8.89 -1.27
CA PHE A 342 13.10 -7.48 -0.98
C PHE A 342 11.73 -6.77 -1.01
N THR A 343 11.52 -5.76 -0.16
CA THR A 343 10.41 -4.81 -0.29
C THR A 343 10.80 -3.38 0.08
N GLU A 344 9.99 -2.45 -0.37
CA GLU A 344 9.95 -1.09 0.14
C GLU A 344 9.08 -0.99 1.39
N ILE A 345 9.47 -0.10 2.30
CA ILE A 345 8.72 0.26 3.51
C ILE A 345 8.78 1.77 3.72
N ASN A 346 7.64 2.37 4.06
CA ASN A 346 7.59 3.77 4.49
C ASN A 346 7.67 3.81 6.02
N PRO A 347 8.76 4.33 6.60
CA PRO A 347 8.89 4.43 8.05
C PRO A 347 7.98 5.51 8.67
N ASN A 348 7.20 6.24 7.89
CA ASN A 348 6.13 7.08 8.42
C ASN A 348 4.78 6.34 8.51
N VAL A 349 4.70 5.12 7.95
CA VAL A 349 3.50 4.28 7.87
C VAL A 349 3.90 2.86 8.29
N TRP A 350 4.28 2.69 9.55
CA TRP A 350 4.82 1.44 10.13
C TRP A 350 3.75 0.39 10.43
N LEU A 351 3.04 -0.02 9.38
CA LEU A 351 1.90 -0.89 9.53
C LEU A 351 1.90 -2.07 8.54
N PRO A 352 1.72 -3.32 9.02
CA PRO A 352 1.67 -3.73 10.42
C PRO A 352 3.06 -4.18 10.91
N ARG A 353 3.24 -4.12 12.22
CA ARG A 353 4.49 -4.55 12.87
C ARG A 353 4.61 -6.05 12.90
N GLU A 354 3.51 -6.75 13.14
CA GLU A 354 3.45 -8.20 13.12
C GLU A 354 3.82 -8.77 11.74
N ARG A 355 3.35 -8.17 10.63
CA ARG A 355 3.72 -8.65 9.29
C ARG A 355 5.21 -8.52 9.04
N THR A 356 5.77 -7.35 9.30
CA THR A 356 7.20 -7.09 9.04
C THR A 356 8.10 -7.89 9.97
N TRP A 357 7.69 -8.11 11.22
CA TRP A 357 8.39 -8.97 12.17
C TRP A 357 8.34 -10.45 11.80
N VAL A 358 7.16 -10.99 11.48
CA VAL A 358 6.98 -12.38 11.03
C VAL A 358 7.73 -12.60 9.72
N LEU A 359 7.58 -11.68 8.76
CA LEU A 359 8.31 -11.67 7.50
C LEU A 359 9.82 -11.75 7.71
N ALA A 360 10.40 -10.96 8.62
CA ALA A 360 11.84 -11.03 8.89
C ALA A 360 12.30 -12.42 9.35
N HIS A 361 11.48 -13.10 10.17
CA HIS A 361 11.75 -14.48 10.60
C HIS A 361 11.60 -15.49 9.45
N LEU A 362 10.59 -15.30 8.59
CA LEU A 362 10.38 -16.11 7.39
C LEU A 362 11.48 -15.92 6.35
N LEU A 363 12.04 -14.72 6.23
CA LEU A 363 13.17 -14.45 5.34
C LEU A 363 14.42 -15.21 5.77
N TRP A 364 14.61 -15.41 7.08
CA TRP A 364 15.65 -16.30 7.60
C TRP A 364 15.31 -17.77 7.33
N ASN A 365 14.08 -18.19 7.64
CA ASN A 365 13.60 -19.56 7.43
C ASN A 365 12.13 -19.58 6.94
N PRO A 366 11.88 -19.79 5.64
CA PRO A 366 10.52 -19.84 5.08
C PRO A 366 9.64 -20.99 5.62
N ASN A 367 10.24 -21.98 6.29
CA ASN A 367 9.51 -23.08 6.93
C ASN A 367 9.20 -22.80 8.41
N ALA A 368 9.47 -21.60 8.93
CA ALA A 368 9.14 -21.25 10.31
C ALA A 368 7.61 -21.32 10.53
N ASP A 369 7.23 -21.75 11.73
CA ASP A 369 5.83 -21.85 12.14
C ASP A 369 5.23 -20.44 12.33
N VAL A 370 4.37 -20.04 11.40
CA VAL A 370 3.73 -18.73 11.36
C VAL A 370 2.84 -18.50 12.58
N ASP A 371 2.10 -19.52 13.01
CA ASP A 371 1.21 -19.41 14.17
C ASP A 371 2.00 -19.24 15.46
N ALA A 372 3.12 -19.96 15.60
CA ALA A 372 4.04 -19.80 16.72
C ALA A 372 4.70 -18.41 16.73
N LEU A 373 5.08 -17.89 15.56
CA LEU A 373 5.61 -16.52 15.43
C LEU A 373 4.57 -15.47 15.82
N LEU A 374 3.34 -15.57 15.31
CA LEU A 374 2.26 -14.66 15.70
C LEU A 374 2.00 -14.74 17.21
N ALA A 375 1.96 -15.95 17.79
CA ALA A 375 1.78 -16.13 19.23
C ALA A 375 2.90 -15.44 20.04
N ASP A 376 4.17 -15.62 19.65
CA ASP A 376 5.33 -14.96 20.28
C ASP A 376 5.25 -13.43 20.14
N PHE A 377 4.85 -12.93 18.97
CA PHE A 377 4.65 -11.49 18.73
C PHE A 377 3.59 -10.92 19.67
N PHE A 378 2.37 -11.48 19.69
CA PHE A 378 1.28 -10.94 20.51
C PHE A 378 1.57 -11.06 22.00
N ALA A 379 2.19 -12.15 22.45
CA ALA A 379 2.61 -12.33 23.83
C ALA A 379 3.63 -11.26 24.26
N ALA A 380 4.66 -11.02 23.44
CA ALA A 380 5.70 -10.04 23.76
C ALA A 380 5.22 -8.58 23.59
N ALA A 381 4.37 -8.32 22.61
CA ALA A 381 3.87 -6.98 22.32
C ALA A 381 2.86 -6.52 23.37
N TYR A 382 1.96 -7.41 23.80
CA TYR A 382 0.74 -7.02 24.51
C TYR A 382 0.53 -7.75 25.85
N GLY A 383 1.36 -8.74 26.20
CA GLY A 383 1.31 -9.41 27.50
C GLY A 383 -0.10 -9.89 27.88
N PRO A 384 -0.69 -9.42 29.00
CA PRO A 384 -2.06 -9.77 29.38
C PRO A 384 -3.13 -9.47 28.32
N ALA A 385 -2.90 -8.49 27.44
CA ALA A 385 -3.81 -8.07 26.38
C ALA A 385 -3.60 -8.82 25.05
N GLN A 386 -2.77 -9.87 25.02
CA GLN A 386 -2.46 -10.62 23.78
C GLN A 386 -3.71 -11.18 23.08
N GLU A 387 -4.67 -11.75 23.83
CA GLU A 387 -5.86 -12.40 23.27
C GLU A 387 -6.77 -11.43 22.51
N PRO A 388 -7.21 -10.29 23.08
CA PRO A 388 -8.02 -9.34 22.32
C PRO A 388 -7.24 -8.71 21.16
N MET A 389 -5.93 -8.47 21.29
CA MET A 389 -5.12 -7.93 20.20
C MET A 389 -4.95 -8.95 19.06
N ARG A 390 -4.80 -10.23 19.38
CA ARG A 390 -4.79 -11.32 18.40
C ARG A 390 -6.14 -11.45 17.70
N ALA A 391 -7.25 -11.31 18.43
CA ALA A 391 -8.58 -11.33 17.84
C ALA A 391 -8.78 -10.20 16.80
N ILE A 392 -8.24 -9.00 17.06
CA ILE A 392 -8.25 -7.90 16.07
C ILE A 392 -7.50 -8.30 14.79
N TYR A 393 -6.33 -8.91 14.93
CA TYR A 393 -5.56 -9.41 13.79
C TYR A 393 -6.32 -10.48 13.00
N ASP A 394 -6.91 -11.46 13.69
CA ASP A 394 -7.67 -12.53 13.04
C ASP A 394 -8.89 -11.96 12.28
N LEU A 395 -9.52 -10.89 12.80
CA LEU A 395 -10.59 -10.18 12.09
C LEU A 395 -10.07 -9.49 10.81
N LEU A 396 -8.91 -8.82 10.87
CA LEU A 396 -8.28 -8.20 9.71
C LEU A 396 -7.93 -9.27 8.66
N GLU A 397 -7.27 -10.34 9.08
CA GLU A 397 -6.86 -11.45 8.21
C GLU A 397 -8.07 -12.11 7.55
N HIS A 398 -9.10 -12.41 8.32
CA HIS A 398 -10.34 -12.94 7.78
C HIS A 398 -10.95 -12.00 6.72
N GLY A 399 -10.93 -10.68 6.96
CA GLY A 399 -11.35 -9.68 5.99
C GLY A 399 -10.54 -9.70 4.69
N LEU A 400 -9.22 -9.85 4.78
CA LEU A 400 -8.34 -9.95 3.64
C LEU A 400 -8.61 -11.22 2.82
N LEU A 401 -8.61 -12.39 3.47
CA LEU A 401 -8.69 -13.69 2.82
C LEU A 401 -10.08 -13.96 2.21
N THR A 402 -11.12 -13.31 2.74
CA THR A 402 -12.49 -13.42 2.19
C THR A 402 -12.82 -12.36 1.15
N ALA A 403 -11.89 -11.44 0.84
CA ALA A 403 -12.12 -10.44 -0.17
C ALA A 403 -12.37 -11.10 -1.55
N PRO A 404 -13.41 -10.67 -2.29
CA PRO A 404 -13.81 -11.29 -3.55
C PRO A 404 -12.87 -10.93 -4.72
N VAL A 405 -12.01 -9.92 -4.53
CA VAL A 405 -11.09 -9.41 -5.55
C VAL A 405 -9.64 -9.46 -5.06
N PRO A 406 -8.70 -9.80 -5.95
CA PRO A 406 -7.27 -9.63 -5.70
C PRO A 406 -6.92 -8.14 -5.64
N PHE A 407 -5.89 -7.77 -4.89
CA PHE A 407 -5.46 -6.38 -4.74
C PHE A 407 -4.24 -6.00 -5.60
N ALA A 408 -4.01 -6.67 -6.74
CA ALA A 408 -2.93 -6.49 -7.73
C ALA A 408 -2.08 -5.20 -7.61
N GLY A 409 -1.13 -5.17 -6.67
CA GLY A 409 -0.22 -4.03 -6.42
C GLY A 409 -0.87 -2.75 -5.87
N LYS A 410 -2.15 -2.80 -5.51
CA LYS A 410 -2.96 -1.74 -4.93
C LYS A 410 -3.51 -2.17 -3.59
N SER A 411 -2.62 -2.47 -2.64
CA SER A 411 -2.99 -2.89 -1.28
C SER A 411 -4.00 -1.95 -0.60
N ARG A 412 -4.03 -0.66 -0.95
CA ARG A 412 -5.05 0.28 -0.45
C ARG A 412 -6.50 -0.12 -0.74
N LEU A 413 -6.74 -0.88 -1.80
CA LEU A 413 -8.06 -1.41 -2.13
C LEU A 413 -8.54 -2.50 -1.17
N ALA A 414 -7.67 -3.02 -0.31
CA ALA A 414 -8.05 -3.96 0.74
C ALA A 414 -8.73 -3.28 1.93
N ALA A 415 -8.50 -1.97 2.15
CA ALA A 415 -8.96 -1.26 3.33
C ALA A 415 -10.47 -1.43 3.64
N PRO A 416 -11.41 -1.38 2.67
CA PRO A 416 -12.83 -1.62 2.92
C PRO A 416 -13.15 -3.03 3.43
N TYR A 417 -12.34 -4.01 3.06
CA TYR A 417 -12.50 -5.40 3.48
C TYR A 417 -11.85 -5.68 4.84
N LEU A 418 -10.84 -4.90 5.22
CA LEU A 418 -10.17 -5.06 6.52
C LEU A 418 -11.04 -4.51 7.67
N VAL A 419 -11.61 -3.33 7.49
CA VAL A 419 -12.33 -2.59 8.56
C VAL A 419 -13.76 -2.16 8.17
N PRO A 420 -14.63 -3.07 7.68
CA PRO A 420 -16.04 -2.74 7.46
C PRO A 420 -16.74 -2.40 8.78
N GLY A 421 -17.84 -1.64 8.72
CA GLY A 421 -18.50 -1.07 9.91
C GLY A 421 -18.77 -2.07 11.06
N GLU A 422 -19.33 -3.23 10.76
CA GLU A 422 -19.60 -4.27 11.77
C GLU A 422 -18.33 -4.83 12.41
N ARG A 423 -17.28 -5.05 11.61
CA ARG A 423 -16.01 -5.60 12.07
C ARG A 423 -15.22 -4.57 12.87
N TRP A 424 -15.32 -3.29 12.50
CA TRP A 424 -14.76 -2.18 13.28
C TRP A 424 -15.35 -2.14 14.70
N LEU A 425 -16.66 -2.33 14.86
CA LEU A 425 -17.30 -2.39 16.17
C LEU A 425 -16.81 -3.59 17.01
N GLN A 426 -16.53 -4.73 16.36
CA GLN A 426 -15.90 -5.88 17.04
C GLN A 426 -14.49 -5.52 17.51
N MET A 427 -13.69 -4.87 16.66
CA MET A 427 -12.35 -4.41 17.00
C MET A 427 -12.36 -3.41 18.16
N LEU A 428 -13.30 -2.45 18.19
CA LEU A 428 -13.43 -1.50 19.30
C LEU A 428 -13.65 -2.22 20.64
N ARG A 429 -14.50 -3.25 20.69
CA ARG A 429 -14.70 -4.04 21.91
C ARG A 429 -13.42 -4.77 22.33
N HIS A 430 -12.66 -5.30 21.38
CA HIS A 430 -11.36 -5.90 21.66
C HIS A 430 -10.35 -4.86 22.16
N PHE A 431 -10.33 -3.64 21.60
CA PHE A 431 -9.48 -2.56 22.10
C PHE A 431 -9.83 -2.16 23.53
N ASP A 432 -11.11 -2.05 23.87
CA ASP A 432 -11.54 -1.71 25.23
C ASP A 432 -11.11 -2.79 26.24
N GLU A 433 -11.28 -4.06 25.87
CA GLU A 433 -10.84 -5.19 26.68
C GLU A 433 -9.30 -5.23 26.81
N ALA A 434 -8.58 -5.01 25.71
CA ALA A 434 -7.12 -4.94 25.71
C ALA A 434 -6.61 -3.85 26.64
N ASN A 435 -7.20 -2.64 26.58
CA ASN A 435 -6.85 -1.53 27.45
C ASN A 435 -7.13 -1.82 28.92
N ARG A 436 -8.24 -2.53 29.23
CA ARG A 436 -8.56 -2.96 30.60
C ARG A 436 -7.55 -3.99 31.13
N LEU A 437 -7.11 -4.94 30.29
CA LEU A 437 -6.13 -5.96 30.67
C LEU A 437 -4.70 -5.40 30.79
N ALA A 438 -4.40 -4.34 30.03
CA ALA A 438 -3.13 -3.63 30.08
C ALA A 438 -3.07 -2.55 31.17
N GLU A 439 -4.11 -2.40 32.00
CA GLU A 439 -4.19 -1.35 33.01
C GLU A 439 -2.96 -1.40 33.95
N GLY A 440 -2.18 -0.32 33.97
CA GLY A 440 -0.96 -0.20 34.77
C GLY A 440 0.35 -0.44 34.00
N ASP A 441 0.30 -1.00 32.78
CA ASP A 441 1.46 -1.11 31.89
C ASP A 441 1.41 -0.02 30.80
N LYS A 442 2.15 1.06 31.03
CA LYS A 442 2.17 2.22 30.11
C LYS A 442 2.71 1.87 28.73
N GLN A 443 3.59 0.88 28.62
CA GLN A 443 4.21 0.50 27.36
C GLN A 443 3.22 -0.30 26.51
N ILE A 444 2.53 -1.27 27.11
CA ILE A 444 1.49 -2.03 26.42
C ILE A 444 0.34 -1.11 26.01
N VAL A 445 -0.14 -0.23 26.89
CA VAL A 445 -1.19 0.74 26.56
C VAL A 445 -0.78 1.64 25.39
N ALA A 446 0.46 2.13 25.37
CA ALA A 446 0.96 2.94 24.26
C ALA A 446 1.00 2.18 22.92
N ARG A 447 1.34 0.89 22.94
CA ARG A 447 1.29 0.01 21.76
C ARG A 447 -0.15 -0.20 21.27
N ILE A 448 -1.09 -0.48 22.18
CA ILE A 448 -2.52 -0.65 21.86
C ILE A 448 -3.08 0.62 21.21
N GLU A 449 -2.84 1.78 21.82
CA GLU A 449 -3.31 3.07 21.32
C GLU A 449 -2.67 3.44 19.97
N GLN A 450 -1.41 3.07 19.74
CA GLN A 450 -0.78 3.21 18.44
C GLN A 450 -1.47 2.35 17.38
N THR A 451 -1.66 1.06 17.65
CA THR A 451 -2.39 0.15 16.75
C THR A 451 -3.81 0.65 16.46
N LYS A 452 -4.52 1.19 17.45
CA LYS A 452 -5.88 1.74 17.28
C LYS A 452 -5.90 2.92 16.32
N ARG A 453 -5.04 3.93 16.53
CA ARG A 453 -4.93 5.11 15.64
C ARG A 453 -4.63 4.71 14.20
N GLU A 454 -3.74 3.77 14.06
CA GLU A 454 -3.30 3.25 12.78
C GLU A 454 -4.40 2.50 12.02
N LEU A 455 -5.23 1.70 12.69
CA LEU A 455 -6.41 1.11 12.06
C LEU A 455 -7.50 2.15 11.74
N GLN A 456 -7.57 3.26 12.50
CA GLN A 456 -8.41 4.40 12.13
C GLN A 456 -7.94 5.04 10.82
N ASP A 457 -6.63 5.13 10.57
CA ASP A 457 -6.10 5.63 9.30
C ASP A 457 -6.47 4.71 8.14
N ILE A 458 -6.41 3.38 8.32
CA ILE A 458 -6.90 2.42 7.31
C ILE A 458 -8.39 2.60 7.07
N ARG A 459 -9.18 2.84 8.13
CA ARG A 459 -10.61 3.12 8.01
C ARG A 459 -10.87 4.42 7.24
N ASN A 460 -10.04 5.45 7.45
CA ASN A 460 -10.11 6.71 6.70
C ASN A 460 -9.74 6.50 5.23
N ILE A 461 -8.73 5.68 4.93
CA ILE A 461 -8.41 5.27 3.57
C ILE A 461 -9.62 4.59 2.92
N ALA A 462 -10.20 3.58 3.58
CA ALA A 462 -11.37 2.86 3.09
C ALA A 462 -12.54 3.80 2.73
N ARG A 463 -12.76 4.83 3.55
CA ARG A 463 -13.79 5.86 3.35
C ARG A 463 -13.45 6.88 2.25
N SER A 464 -12.18 7.08 1.96
CA SER A 464 -11.71 8.04 0.95
C SER A 464 -11.69 7.49 -0.48
N LEU A 465 -11.81 6.18 -0.65
CA LEU A 465 -11.82 5.54 -1.96
C LEU A 465 -13.16 5.82 -2.66
N ASP A 466 -13.10 6.41 -3.87
CA ASP A 466 -14.28 6.65 -4.72
C ASP A 466 -14.86 5.31 -5.22
N ASP A 467 -16.17 5.26 -5.48
CA ASP A 467 -16.88 4.10 -6.06
C ASP A 467 -16.24 3.65 -7.39
N ARG A 468 -15.58 4.57 -8.10
CA ARG A 468 -14.82 4.27 -9.33
C ARG A 468 -13.52 3.51 -9.09
N GLU A 469 -12.90 3.66 -7.92
CA GLU A 469 -11.72 2.91 -7.50
C GLU A 469 -12.09 1.59 -6.80
N LEU A 470 -13.29 1.54 -6.20
CA LEU A 470 -13.90 0.38 -5.55
C LEU A 470 -14.72 -0.43 -6.57
N LEU A 471 -14.06 -1.09 -7.51
CA LEU A 471 -14.70 -2.23 -8.20
C LEU A 471 -14.83 -3.40 -7.21
N GLY A 472 -15.75 -3.31 -6.24
CA GLY A 472 -16.14 -4.44 -5.36
C GLY A 472 -16.57 -4.18 -3.90
N ALA A 473 -16.63 -2.96 -3.38
CA ALA A 473 -17.09 -2.74 -1.99
C ALA A 473 -18.63 -2.92 -1.85
N PRO A 474 -19.15 -3.37 -0.68
CA PRO A 474 -20.59 -3.51 -0.47
C PRO A 474 -21.27 -2.12 -0.46
N PRO A 475 -22.50 -2.01 -0.98
CA PRO A 475 -23.12 -0.73 -1.29
C PRO A 475 -23.55 0.03 -0.03
N VAL A 476 -23.47 1.38 -0.06
CA VAL A 476 -24.52 2.19 0.58
C VAL A 476 -25.83 1.71 -0.03
N SER A 477 -26.69 1.06 0.74
CA SER A 477 -27.98 0.62 0.21
C SER A 477 -28.84 1.86 -0.01
N GLU A 478 -29.13 2.13 -1.28
CA GLU A 478 -30.14 3.08 -1.73
C GLU A 478 -31.42 2.29 -1.98
N ASP A 479 -32.49 2.64 -1.28
CA ASP A 479 -33.84 2.18 -1.59
C ASP A 479 -34.67 3.36 -2.11
N ARG A 480 -35.49 3.09 -3.13
CA ARG A 480 -36.38 4.07 -3.76
C ARG A 480 -37.80 3.54 -3.75
N GLN A 481 -38.70 4.29 -3.15
CA GLN A 481 -40.10 3.92 -3.06
C GLN A 481 -40.98 5.09 -3.48
N LEU A 482 -41.99 4.85 -4.34
CA LEU A 482 -43.02 5.84 -4.63
C LEU A 482 -43.85 6.06 -3.35
N THR A 483 -44.02 7.32 -2.94
CA THR A 483 -44.78 7.66 -1.74
C THR A 483 -46.19 8.08 -2.14
N PRO A 484 -47.24 7.35 -1.71
CA PRO A 484 -48.62 7.78 -1.94
C PRO A 484 -48.88 9.13 -1.28
N HIS A 485 -49.59 10.01 -1.97
CA HIS A 485 -49.98 11.30 -1.40
C HIS A 485 -50.88 11.12 -0.16
N GLY A 486 -50.48 11.68 0.99
CA GLY A 486 -51.28 11.73 2.22
C GLY A 486 -50.87 10.77 3.34
N GLU A 487 -49.80 9.98 3.18
CA GLU A 487 -49.24 9.17 4.27
C GLU A 487 -48.30 10.02 5.14
N ARG A 488 -48.52 10.06 6.45
CA ARG A 488 -47.81 10.95 7.37
C ARG A 488 -46.86 10.15 8.27
N LEU A 489 -45.56 10.23 8.01
CA LEU A 489 -44.51 9.65 8.85
C LEU A 489 -43.95 10.74 9.77
N LEU A 490 -44.03 10.51 11.08
CA LEU A 490 -43.41 11.34 12.12
C LEU A 490 -42.19 10.59 12.64
N GLU A 491 -41.06 10.73 11.94
CA GLU A 491 -39.76 10.29 12.48
C GLU A 491 -39.09 11.48 13.18
N GLU A 492 -38.27 11.17 14.19
CA GLU A 492 -37.50 12.18 14.93
C GLU A 492 -36.52 12.87 13.97
N ASN A 493 -36.81 14.14 13.67
CA ASN A 493 -36.01 14.94 12.74
C ASN A 493 -34.90 15.67 13.52
N LEU A 494 -33.64 15.40 13.18
CA LEU A 494 -32.50 16.12 13.74
C LEU A 494 -32.21 17.48 13.04
N LEU A 495 -32.91 17.80 11.94
CA LEU A 495 -32.78 19.07 11.22
C LEU A 495 -33.80 20.10 11.75
N SER A 496 -33.31 21.25 12.22
CA SER A 496 -34.14 22.40 12.57
C SER A 496 -34.93 22.88 11.34
N ASN A 497 -36.27 22.71 11.40
CA ASN A 497 -37.20 23.00 10.30
C ASN A 497 -37.03 22.13 9.03
N GLY A 498 -36.57 20.88 9.16
CA GLY A 498 -36.47 19.87 8.09
C GLY A 498 -37.80 19.34 7.52
N SER A 499 -38.91 20.04 7.76
CA SER A 499 -40.24 19.83 7.16
C SER A 499 -40.93 21.15 6.76
N PHE A 500 -40.16 22.25 6.71
CA PHE A 500 -40.58 23.56 6.20
C PHE A 500 -41.87 24.16 6.80
N GLU A 501 -42.16 23.91 8.09
CA GLU A 501 -43.45 24.24 8.73
C GLU A 501 -43.68 25.73 9.03
N LEU A 502 -42.62 26.54 8.99
CA LEU A 502 -42.61 27.92 9.50
C LEU A 502 -43.18 28.97 8.52
N GLY A 503 -43.38 28.62 7.24
CA GLY A 503 -44.09 29.45 6.26
C GLY A 503 -43.24 30.06 5.16
N PRO A 504 -43.89 30.67 4.13
CA PRO A 504 -43.28 31.08 2.85
C PRO A 504 -42.10 32.05 2.94
N GLU A 505 -41.98 32.79 4.05
CA GLU A 505 -40.90 33.75 4.27
C GLU A 505 -39.73 33.18 5.11
N ASP A 506 -39.80 31.93 5.56
CA ASP A 506 -38.83 31.32 6.46
C ASP A 506 -38.36 29.94 5.97
N LEU A 507 -37.17 29.91 5.37
CA LEU A 507 -36.46 28.69 5.00
C LEU A 507 -35.79 27.99 6.21
N GLY A 508 -35.87 28.55 7.42
CA GLY A 508 -35.12 28.10 8.58
C GLY A 508 -33.61 28.24 8.36
N ASP A 509 -32.86 27.19 8.70
CA ASP A 509 -31.39 27.16 8.56
C ASP A 509 -30.92 26.84 7.12
N TRP A 510 -31.85 26.70 6.18
CA TRP A 510 -31.56 26.50 4.76
C TRP A 510 -31.19 27.82 4.06
N HIS A 511 -30.07 27.84 3.37
CA HIS A 511 -29.60 29.02 2.63
C HIS A 511 -28.90 28.63 1.31
N PRO A 512 -28.93 29.48 0.28
CA PRO A 512 -28.23 29.21 -0.98
C PRO A 512 -26.71 29.25 -0.79
N ALA A 513 -25.96 28.31 -1.38
CA ALA A 513 -24.50 28.28 -1.27
C ALA A 513 -23.74 28.36 -2.61
N TYR A 514 -24.37 28.01 -3.73
CA TYR A 514 -23.76 28.16 -5.05
C TYR A 514 -24.84 28.33 -6.11
N GLU A 515 -24.77 29.43 -6.86
CA GLU A 515 -25.72 29.74 -7.93
C GLU A 515 -24.95 30.15 -9.20
N SER A 516 -25.22 29.46 -10.32
CA SER A 516 -24.74 29.86 -11.64
C SER A 516 -25.91 29.81 -12.62
N GLY A 517 -26.55 30.94 -12.93
CA GLY A 517 -27.81 31.04 -13.69
C GLY A 517 -28.88 31.85 -12.93
N GLU A 518 -30.13 31.82 -13.39
CA GLU A 518 -31.27 32.47 -12.72
C GLU A 518 -32.17 31.43 -12.04
N TYR A 519 -32.50 31.65 -10.77
CA TYR A 519 -33.24 30.70 -9.92
C TYR A 519 -34.23 31.39 -8.99
N GLU A 520 -35.22 30.62 -8.53
CA GLU A 520 -36.10 30.95 -7.42
C GLU A 520 -36.04 29.82 -6.39
N ILE A 521 -35.87 30.18 -5.12
CA ILE A 521 -35.92 29.24 -3.99
C ILE A 521 -36.90 29.81 -2.97
N GLY A 522 -37.76 28.96 -2.43
CA GLY A 522 -38.70 29.36 -1.38
C GLY A 522 -39.43 28.15 -0.82
N VAL A 523 -40.43 28.39 0.02
CA VAL A 523 -41.36 27.35 0.47
C VAL A 523 -42.80 27.67 0.02
N THR A 524 -43.60 26.63 -0.19
CA THR A 524 -44.95 26.73 -0.75
C THR A 524 -45.88 25.68 -0.14
N ASP A 525 -47.14 26.05 0.08
CA ASP A 525 -48.20 25.16 0.57
C ASP A 525 -48.94 24.42 -0.55
N GLU A 526 -48.68 24.77 -1.81
CA GLU A 526 -49.42 24.23 -2.96
C GLU A 526 -49.23 22.73 -3.17
N VAL A 527 -48.12 22.17 -2.68
CA VAL A 527 -47.72 20.81 -3.01
C VAL A 527 -47.23 19.97 -1.83
N ALA A 528 -47.44 20.42 -0.60
CA ALA A 528 -46.96 19.76 0.62
C ALA A 528 -47.40 18.29 0.76
N LEU A 529 -46.52 17.45 1.32
CA LEU A 529 -46.74 16.02 1.54
C LEU A 529 -46.97 15.68 3.03
N HIS A 530 -46.06 16.01 3.94
CA HIS A 530 -46.15 15.68 5.37
C HIS A 530 -46.57 16.88 6.24
N GLY A 531 -46.23 18.09 5.79
CA GLY A 531 -46.32 19.34 6.54
C GLY A 531 -47.24 20.40 5.96
N ARG A 532 -47.13 21.65 6.45
CA ARG A 532 -47.86 22.81 5.89
C ARG A 532 -47.25 23.34 4.60
N TYR A 533 -45.95 23.16 4.39
CA TYR A 533 -45.24 23.67 3.22
C TYR A 533 -44.16 22.69 2.76
N SER A 534 -43.76 22.78 1.49
CA SER A 534 -42.54 22.17 0.96
C SER A 534 -41.60 23.26 0.45
N ALA A 535 -40.29 23.02 0.49
CA ALA A 535 -39.34 23.85 -0.24
C ALA A 535 -39.41 23.56 -1.74
N PHE A 536 -39.15 24.59 -2.54
CA PHE A 536 -38.97 24.46 -3.97
C PHE A 536 -37.68 25.15 -4.44
N MET A 537 -37.08 24.60 -5.49
CA MET A 537 -36.00 25.21 -6.24
C MET A 537 -36.36 25.19 -7.73
N ARG A 538 -36.61 26.37 -8.29
CA ARG A 538 -36.92 26.55 -9.71
C ARG A 538 -35.74 27.17 -10.44
N CYS A 539 -35.34 26.55 -11.54
CA CYS A 539 -34.29 27.06 -12.42
C CYS A 539 -34.94 27.74 -13.63
N LEU A 540 -34.79 29.06 -13.74
CA LEU A 540 -35.34 29.88 -14.81
C LEU A 540 -34.49 29.82 -16.08
N THR A 541 -33.16 29.69 -15.93
CA THR A 541 -32.20 29.51 -17.04
C THR A 541 -31.22 28.39 -16.72
N ARG A 542 -30.77 27.63 -17.74
CA ARG A 542 -29.90 26.45 -17.53
C ARG A 542 -28.66 26.79 -16.69
N GLY A 543 -28.49 26.09 -15.57
CA GLY A 543 -27.26 26.11 -14.78
C GLY A 543 -27.36 25.28 -13.50
N LYS A 544 -26.53 25.58 -12.49
CA LYS A 544 -26.50 24.92 -11.19
C LYS A 544 -26.96 25.85 -10.05
N SER A 545 -27.90 25.40 -9.24
CA SER A 545 -28.24 25.98 -7.93
C SER A 545 -28.12 24.94 -6.81
N ARG A 546 -27.85 25.42 -5.60
CA ARG A 546 -27.56 24.61 -4.41
C ARG A 546 -28.15 25.28 -3.18
N LEU A 547 -29.09 24.60 -2.54
CA LEU A 547 -29.65 24.95 -1.23
C LEU A 547 -28.98 24.09 -0.15
N VAL A 548 -28.65 24.68 1.00
CA VAL A 548 -27.82 24.05 2.03
C VAL A 548 -28.41 24.25 3.39
N HIS A 549 -28.62 23.16 4.12
CA HIS A 549 -28.87 23.23 5.55
C HIS A 549 -27.53 23.24 6.27
N SER A 550 -27.32 24.26 7.10
CA SER A 550 -26.10 24.38 7.91
C SER A 550 -25.83 23.14 8.77
N LYS A 551 -24.59 23.04 9.23
CA LYS A 551 -24.05 22.01 10.11
C LYS A 551 -24.94 21.75 11.33
N PHE A 552 -25.35 20.51 11.54
CA PHE A 552 -25.97 20.06 12.79
C PHE A 552 -25.07 19.02 13.48
N PRO A 553 -25.05 18.98 14.82
CA PRO A 553 -24.14 18.14 15.57
C PRO A 553 -24.48 16.67 15.40
N VAL A 554 -23.44 15.86 15.19
CA VAL A 554 -23.53 14.40 15.07
C VAL A 554 -22.35 13.76 15.77
N ASP A 555 -22.48 12.50 16.14
CA ASP A 555 -21.39 11.68 16.65
C ASP A 555 -20.56 11.15 15.46
N PRO A 556 -19.26 11.49 15.34
CA PRO A 556 -18.37 10.94 14.31
C PRO A 556 -18.24 9.41 14.34
N GLU A 557 -18.59 8.78 15.46
CA GLU A 557 -18.57 7.34 15.62
C GLU A 557 -19.93 6.67 15.30
N GLY A 558 -21.00 7.47 15.15
CA GLY A 558 -22.35 6.99 14.90
C GLY A 558 -22.61 6.51 13.47
N ILE A 559 -23.64 5.66 13.33
CA ILE A 559 -24.20 5.24 12.04
C ILE A 559 -25.56 5.92 11.87
N TYR A 560 -25.81 6.48 10.69
CA TYR A 560 -26.98 7.27 10.39
C TYR A 560 -27.75 6.74 9.18
N GLU A 561 -29.05 6.96 9.22
CA GLU A 561 -29.98 6.84 8.12
C GLU A 561 -30.44 8.23 7.70
N VAL A 562 -30.59 8.47 6.40
CA VAL A 562 -31.16 9.70 5.86
C VAL A 562 -32.30 9.38 4.92
N ASN A 563 -33.45 10.00 5.19
CA ASN A 563 -34.65 9.88 4.38
C ASN A 563 -34.99 11.23 3.74
N ILE A 564 -35.34 11.22 2.45
CA ILE A 564 -35.67 12.42 1.69
C ILE A 564 -36.94 12.16 0.87
N TRP A 565 -37.89 13.09 0.96
CA TRP A 565 -39.08 13.10 0.12
C TRP A 565 -39.00 14.24 -0.88
N TYR A 566 -39.10 13.91 -2.16
CA TYR A 566 -38.95 14.85 -3.26
C TYR A 566 -39.91 14.55 -4.42
N LYS A 567 -40.21 15.57 -5.23
CA LYS A 567 -40.89 15.42 -6.53
C LYS A 567 -40.51 16.51 -7.51
N THR A 568 -40.73 16.29 -8.80
CA THR A 568 -40.38 17.27 -9.85
C THR A 568 -41.38 17.43 -10.96
N THR A 569 -41.32 18.60 -11.61
CA THR A 569 -42.17 18.88 -12.77
C THR A 569 -41.76 18.06 -14.00
N PRO A 570 -42.70 17.67 -14.89
CA PRO A 570 -42.40 16.85 -16.06
C PRO A 570 -41.43 17.50 -17.07
N ASP A 571 -41.44 18.83 -17.17
CA ASP A 571 -40.56 19.63 -18.03
C ASP A 571 -39.16 19.79 -17.45
N ALA A 572 -38.93 19.33 -16.22
CA ALA A 572 -37.61 19.26 -15.67
C ALA A 572 -36.82 18.19 -16.44
N PHE A 573 -35.68 18.57 -17.05
CA PHE A 573 -34.73 17.63 -17.66
C PHE A 573 -33.46 17.62 -16.80
N TRP A 574 -33.51 16.89 -15.69
CA TRP A 574 -32.75 17.19 -14.48
C TRP A 574 -32.47 15.93 -13.65
N THR A 575 -31.62 16.07 -12.63
CA THR A 575 -31.36 15.07 -11.58
C THR A 575 -31.25 15.80 -10.23
N LEU A 576 -31.88 15.32 -9.16
CA LEU A 576 -31.61 15.75 -7.78
C LEU A 576 -30.31 15.08 -7.37
N ARG A 577 -29.38 15.87 -6.85
CA ARG A 577 -28.30 15.36 -6.02
C ARG A 577 -28.49 15.95 -4.64
N PHE A 578 -28.70 15.09 -3.65
CA PHE A 578 -28.42 15.48 -2.29
C PHE A 578 -27.00 15.02 -1.94
N GLY A 579 -26.37 15.74 -1.04
CA GLY A 579 -25.08 15.36 -0.50
C GLY A 579 -25.10 15.55 1.01
N ILE A 580 -24.22 14.84 1.69
CA ILE A 580 -23.93 15.08 3.10
C ILE A 580 -22.47 15.56 3.18
N ALA A 581 -22.15 16.70 3.81
CA ALA A 581 -20.76 17.09 4.02
C ALA A 581 -20.37 17.05 5.50
N GLY A 582 -19.22 16.42 5.76
CA GLY A 582 -18.55 16.38 7.07
C GLY A 582 -17.01 16.33 6.93
N GLY A 583 -16.46 16.86 5.84
CA GLY A 583 -15.05 16.67 5.44
C GLY A 583 -14.93 15.89 4.12
N GLU A 584 -13.74 15.89 3.51
CA GLU A 584 -13.44 15.16 2.27
C GLU A 584 -13.64 13.65 2.50
N GLY A 585 -14.81 13.11 2.11
CA GLY A 585 -15.09 11.67 2.20
C GLY A 585 -16.57 11.29 2.37
N CYS A 586 -17.44 12.16 2.90
CA CYS A 586 -18.83 11.79 3.16
C CYS A 586 -19.83 12.15 2.03
N ASN A 587 -19.38 12.25 0.78
CA ASN A 587 -20.26 12.65 -0.34
C ASN A 587 -21.07 11.46 -0.89
N VAL A 588 -22.17 11.07 -0.27
CA VAL A 588 -23.18 10.27 -0.99
C VAL A 588 -23.80 11.15 -2.06
N ARG A 589 -23.63 10.77 -3.33
CA ARG A 589 -24.13 11.52 -4.49
C ARG A 589 -25.09 10.62 -5.26
N SER A 590 -26.37 10.67 -4.92
CA SER A 590 -27.36 10.03 -5.78
C SER A 590 -27.71 10.91 -6.97
N TRP A 591 -28.04 10.26 -8.08
CA TRP A 591 -28.60 10.89 -9.27
C TRP A 591 -30.06 10.47 -9.34
N SER A 592 -30.98 11.36 -8.98
CA SER A 592 -32.41 11.05 -9.08
C SER A 592 -32.93 11.20 -10.51
N THR A 593 -34.01 10.50 -10.84
CA THR A 593 -34.74 10.60 -12.12
C THR A 593 -35.90 11.58 -12.00
N ASN A 594 -36.44 12.04 -13.13
CA ASN A 594 -37.66 12.85 -13.15
C ASN A 594 -38.85 12.03 -12.63
N THR A 595 -39.49 12.48 -11.55
CA THR A 595 -40.63 11.79 -10.92
C THR A 595 -41.97 12.04 -11.64
N ALA A 596 -41.97 12.84 -12.71
CA ALA A 596 -43.12 13.23 -13.52
C ALA A 596 -44.31 13.80 -12.71
N GLY A 597 -44.02 14.44 -11.57
CA GLY A 597 -45.01 15.08 -10.70
C GLY A 597 -45.39 14.26 -9.46
N GLU A 598 -44.92 13.02 -9.35
CA GLU A 598 -45.21 12.12 -8.22
C GLU A 598 -44.17 12.26 -7.10
N TRP A 599 -44.57 12.02 -5.85
CA TRP A 599 -43.68 12.00 -4.71
C TRP A 599 -42.90 10.68 -4.61
N GLU A 600 -41.59 10.80 -4.38
CA GLU A 600 -40.70 9.68 -4.14
C GLU A 600 -39.97 9.84 -2.81
N HIS A 601 -39.74 8.70 -2.15
CA HIS A 601 -38.94 8.55 -0.95
C HIS A 601 -37.61 7.91 -1.30
N LEU A 602 -36.52 8.60 -0.96
CA LEU A 602 -35.16 8.07 -1.01
C LEU A 602 -34.69 7.77 0.41
N ARG A 603 -34.19 6.56 0.62
CA ARG A 603 -33.63 6.11 1.89
C ARG A 603 -32.18 5.68 1.73
N TYR A 604 -31.31 6.24 2.58
CA TYR A 604 -29.89 5.92 2.68
C TYR A 604 -29.56 5.41 4.06
N THR A 605 -29.02 4.21 4.16
CA THR A 605 -28.61 3.61 5.43
C THR A 605 -27.11 3.36 5.48
N GLY A 606 -26.53 3.42 6.69
CA GLY A 606 -25.10 3.13 6.88
C GLY A 606 -24.18 4.35 6.75
N LEU A 607 -24.72 5.56 6.85
CA LEU A 607 -23.97 6.80 6.72
C LEU A 607 -23.14 7.06 8.00
N THR A 608 -21.84 7.33 7.87
CA THR A 608 -20.99 7.64 9.04
C THR A 608 -20.29 8.98 8.85
N PRO A 609 -20.62 10.02 9.63
CA PRO A 609 -20.01 11.34 9.48
C PRO A 609 -18.52 11.31 9.83
N THR A 610 -17.73 12.16 9.16
CA THR A 610 -16.28 12.29 9.36
C THR A 610 -15.88 13.47 10.26
N SER A 611 -16.87 14.23 10.74
CA SER A 611 -16.72 15.34 11.69
C SER A 611 -17.86 15.31 12.70
N GLY A 612 -17.74 16.05 13.81
CA GLY A 612 -18.82 16.23 14.79
C GLY A 612 -20.02 17.04 14.28
N GLU A 613 -20.08 17.25 12.96
CA GLU A 613 -20.99 18.12 12.26
C GLU A 613 -21.35 17.46 10.91
N MET A 614 -22.62 17.54 10.52
CA MET A 614 -23.13 17.04 9.25
C MET A 614 -23.87 18.16 8.50
N VAL A 615 -23.70 18.25 7.18
CA VAL A 615 -24.32 19.27 6.32
C VAL A 615 -25.16 18.59 5.26
N VAL A 616 -26.39 19.05 4.97
CA VAL A 616 -27.20 18.52 3.87
C VAL A 616 -27.29 19.54 2.74
N TRP A 617 -27.04 19.10 1.51
CA TRP A 617 -27.13 19.91 0.29
C TRP A 617 -28.26 19.39 -0.59
N LEU A 618 -28.96 20.28 -1.28
CA LEU A 618 -29.92 19.98 -2.34
C LEU A 618 -29.47 20.71 -3.61
N ASP A 619 -29.11 19.97 -4.66
CA ASP A 619 -28.67 20.55 -5.93
C ASP A 619 -29.74 20.44 -7.02
N ASN A 620 -29.93 21.49 -7.82
CA ASN A 620 -30.65 21.47 -9.09
C ASN A 620 -29.74 21.94 -10.24
N TYR A 621 -29.63 21.15 -11.31
CA TYR A 621 -28.67 21.36 -12.41
C TYR A 621 -29.32 21.72 -13.77
N ALA A 622 -30.63 21.95 -13.84
CA ALA A 622 -31.32 22.16 -15.12
C ALA A 622 -32.63 22.95 -14.99
N THR A 623 -33.18 23.36 -16.13
CA THR A 623 -34.46 24.08 -16.26
C THR A 623 -35.62 23.21 -15.76
N GLY A 624 -36.40 23.70 -14.78
CA GLY A 624 -37.49 22.95 -14.12
C GLY A 624 -37.62 23.27 -12.62
N THR A 625 -38.64 22.69 -11.95
CA THR A 625 -38.84 22.88 -10.49
C THR A 625 -38.68 21.57 -9.72
N VAL A 626 -37.88 21.62 -8.65
CA VAL A 626 -37.75 20.56 -7.65
C VAL A 626 -38.50 20.95 -6.40
N TYR A 627 -39.29 20.02 -5.86
CA TYR A 627 -39.94 20.17 -4.56
C TYR A 627 -39.35 19.16 -3.57
N VAL A 628 -39.06 19.61 -2.36
CA VAL A 628 -38.57 18.79 -1.25
C VAL A 628 -39.46 19.07 -0.04
N ASP A 629 -40.05 18.02 0.51
CA ASP A 629 -41.03 18.18 1.58
C ASP A 629 -40.45 17.89 2.96
N ALA A 630 -39.74 16.77 3.11
CA ALA A 630 -39.16 16.37 4.38
C ALA A 630 -37.77 15.77 4.18
N ILE A 631 -36.90 16.00 5.15
CA ILE A 631 -35.62 15.31 5.30
C ILE A 631 -35.48 14.91 6.75
N SER A 632 -35.25 13.62 7.01
CA SER A 632 -34.90 13.11 8.35
C SER A 632 -33.49 12.53 8.34
N VAL A 633 -32.81 12.67 9.47
CA VAL A 633 -31.50 12.08 9.73
C VAL A 633 -31.60 11.37 11.07
N THR A 634 -31.48 10.05 11.07
CA THR A 634 -31.75 9.20 12.24
C THR A 634 -30.50 8.42 12.59
N ARG A 635 -30.10 8.40 13.86
CA ARG A 635 -28.99 7.56 14.34
C ARG A 635 -29.47 6.11 14.49
N MET A 636 -28.74 5.15 13.95
CA MET A 636 -29.17 3.75 13.78
C MET A 636 -28.58 2.78 14.81
N ASP A 637 -27.63 3.21 15.65
CA ASP A 637 -26.88 2.36 16.60
C ASP A 637 -27.42 2.41 18.05
N GLY A 638 -28.56 3.05 18.28
CA GLY A 638 -29.35 2.92 19.52
C GLY A 638 -28.81 3.65 20.75
N GLN A 639 -28.00 4.70 20.58
CA GLN A 639 -27.76 5.69 21.64
C GLN A 639 -28.57 6.95 21.35
N ASP A 640 -29.42 7.33 22.31
CA ASP A 640 -30.40 8.45 22.23
C ASP A 640 -29.83 9.75 21.65
#